data_AF-A0A2U8W6K5-F1
#
_entry.id   AF-A0A2U8W6K5-F1
#
_cell.length_a   1.000
_cell.length_b   1.000
_cell.length_c   1.000
_cell.angle_alpha   90.00
_cell.angle_beta   90.00
_cell.angle_gamma   90.00
#
_symmetry.space_group_name_H-M   'P 1'
#
loop_
_entity.id
_entity.type
_entity.pdbx_description
1 polymer ?
#
loop_
_entity_poly.entity_id
_entity_poly.type
_entity_poly.pdbx_seq_one_letter_code
_entity_poly.pdbx_strand_id
1 'polypeptide(L)'
;MGRPQPVADLPVRRIVASDRAPSVPATQDAPAIAVVIPVYRQPHFLIESVASALRQSLSMGHRIVIVDDGCPLPETRALGLAFALADPHVHVIRTPNRGLSAARNAGIDYALSCWPGIEALYMLDADNRLTPRSLEIGLSALTRHPEADWVYPQLSKFGMGWAGHVDVPVSPLHTLLAGSFMEASSVIRARVFAAGLRYDKTMRAGYEDWEFWIQAYASGFRGICEPAMGLDYRYRPESMVRNAARQRPVLLSALRQRHPSLFAARTLLGFEQAHHPRYGLVAEAGLVRFTDWADRREVLASDDLADGLARSRAEPEGGGLPPFLVFADPDLVASLSRARILQSTLRRLEGAVARGAGWAGLALTSGQTSGRSEETPVGDKPAMILVASDRWADLVAGVSDGEIEMAEALAAMAWIDATLPPDPSEVTTLQPDARVRVRRALLTCRTAVGRSEPPKRWHWQTRTLFDAAELVETLRTEIGGAPLSNLARGSGQRLLGLVLDEHSLQGLAVARGLSGPRGSDPTRVHLLHCGPLAGLAERVDLCEVESLDGLTLPEPGKRAFRFHGEPFDLPEPDDPAWREIRGALAGFDTILIGVPRLFPILAECRAKGTRTIVYRPEGGWPDHDTRLVLAFEHATDALIVESEDIAARLAAQGFPRSKIALPRGGVAVLFPDTAGEAGRTVRPGPPIPQPEADQDGQLPTIPRAERHRKIQT
;
A
#
# COMPACT_ATOMS: atom_id res chain seq x y z
N MET A 1 -38.00 36.67 -58.39
CA MET A 1 -36.56 36.50 -58.07
C MET A 1 -36.00 37.87 -57.69
N GLY A 2 -35.96 38.19 -56.40
CA GLY A 2 -35.43 39.44 -55.87
C GLY A 2 -34.14 39.15 -55.09
N ARG A 3 -33.08 39.90 -55.37
CA ARG A 3 -31.81 39.83 -54.64
C ARG A 3 -32.02 40.27 -53.18
N PRO A 4 -31.43 39.58 -52.18
CA PRO A 4 -31.45 40.07 -50.81
C PRO A 4 -30.41 41.19 -50.62
N GLN A 5 -30.79 42.23 -49.88
CA GLN A 5 -29.94 43.32 -49.42
C GLN A 5 -28.90 42.84 -48.39
N PRO A 6 -27.73 43.51 -48.26
CA PRO A 6 -26.76 43.20 -47.22
C PRO A 6 -27.23 43.75 -45.86
N VAL A 7 -27.15 42.88 -44.85
CA VAL A 7 -27.45 43.21 -43.43
C VAL A 7 -26.31 44.07 -42.88
N ALA A 8 -26.68 45.15 -42.19
CA ALA A 8 -25.79 46.13 -41.59
C ALA A 8 -24.90 45.55 -40.47
N ASP A 9 -23.65 46.03 -40.41
CA ASP A 9 -22.68 45.75 -39.36
C ASP A 9 -23.19 46.16 -37.97
N LEU A 10 -23.25 45.19 -37.04
CA LEU A 10 -23.42 45.43 -35.61
C LEU A 10 -22.03 45.64 -34.97
N PRO A 11 -21.87 46.60 -34.03
CA PRO A 11 -20.56 46.96 -33.51
C PRO A 11 -20.00 45.87 -32.58
N VAL A 12 -18.93 45.20 -33.04
CA VAL A 12 -18.08 44.36 -32.18
C VAL A 12 -17.34 45.27 -31.19
N ARG A 13 -17.72 45.25 -29.91
CA ARG A 13 -16.92 45.89 -28.86
C ARG A 13 -15.60 45.13 -28.70
N ARG A 14 -14.51 45.72 -29.20
CA ARG A 14 -13.13 45.39 -28.81
C ARG A 14 -12.97 45.67 -27.32
N ILE A 15 -12.74 44.64 -26.51
CA ILE A 15 -12.24 44.82 -25.14
C ILE A 15 -10.73 44.99 -25.25
N VAL A 16 -10.27 46.23 -25.04
CA VAL A 16 -8.86 46.57 -24.85
C VAL A 16 -8.51 46.23 -23.39
N ALA A 17 -7.40 45.51 -23.17
CA ALA A 17 -6.90 45.21 -21.84
C ALA A 17 -6.64 46.51 -21.06
N SER A 18 -7.23 46.64 -19.86
CA SER A 18 -6.98 47.75 -18.95
C SER A 18 -6.36 47.21 -17.66
N ASP A 19 -5.19 47.75 -17.28
CA ASP A 19 -4.39 47.41 -16.09
C ASP A 19 -4.97 47.94 -14.76
N ARG A 20 -6.29 47.82 -14.56
CA ARG A 20 -6.90 48.00 -13.24
C ARG A 20 -7.86 46.87 -12.98
N ALA A 21 -7.50 46.02 -12.01
CA ALA A 21 -8.39 44.99 -11.49
C ALA A 21 -9.70 45.66 -11.04
N PRO A 22 -10.87 45.25 -11.56
CA PRO A 22 -12.12 45.72 -11.03
C PRO A 22 -12.27 45.16 -9.62
N SER A 23 -12.45 46.05 -8.64
CA SER A 23 -12.88 45.66 -7.29
C SER A 23 -14.28 45.07 -7.39
N VAL A 24 -14.37 43.74 -7.37
CA VAL A 24 -15.64 43.02 -7.29
C VAL A 24 -16.19 43.21 -5.87
N PRO A 25 -17.41 43.75 -5.68
CA PRO A 25 -18.03 43.80 -4.37
C PRO A 25 -18.28 42.36 -3.90
N ALA A 26 -17.86 42.03 -2.68
CA ALA A 26 -18.11 40.72 -2.06
C ALA A 26 -19.63 40.56 -1.88
N THR A 27 -20.27 39.77 -2.75
CA THR A 27 -21.68 39.39 -2.60
C THR A 27 -21.79 38.14 -1.72
N GLN A 28 -22.84 38.09 -0.91
CA GLN A 28 -23.28 36.95 -0.10
C GLN A 28 -23.79 35.75 -0.96
N ASP A 29 -23.40 35.64 -2.23
CA ASP A 29 -23.99 34.74 -3.25
C ASP A 29 -22.99 33.73 -3.85
N ALA A 30 -22.00 33.26 -3.08
CA ALA A 30 -21.15 32.18 -3.57
C ALA A 30 -21.97 30.88 -3.69
N PRO A 31 -21.98 30.19 -4.85
CA PRO A 31 -22.63 28.88 -4.95
C PRO A 31 -21.98 27.91 -3.96
N ALA A 32 -22.77 27.02 -3.37
CA ALA A 32 -22.21 25.98 -2.49
C ALA A 32 -21.27 25.04 -3.25
N ILE A 33 -21.56 24.75 -4.53
CA ILE A 33 -20.78 23.82 -5.34
C ILE A 33 -20.68 24.22 -6.81
N ALA A 34 -19.54 23.94 -7.43
CA ALA A 34 -19.33 24.06 -8.87
C ALA A 34 -19.03 22.70 -9.51
N VAL A 35 -19.74 22.38 -10.58
CA VAL A 35 -19.54 21.19 -11.40
C VAL A 35 -18.63 21.56 -12.56
N VAL A 36 -17.43 20.99 -12.60
CA VAL A 36 -16.46 21.17 -13.68
C VAL A 36 -16.60 20.03 -14.68
N ILE A 37 -16.87 20.36 -15.95
CA ILE A 37 -17.12 19.40 -17.03
C ILE A 37 -16.07 19.59 -18.14
N PRO A 38 -14.95 18.85 -18.13
CA PRO A 38 -14.00 18.86 -19.23
C PRO A 38 -14.57 18.14 -20.45
N VAL A 39 -14.46 18.75 -21.64
CA VAL A 39 -14.96 18.16 -22.88
C VAL A 39 -13.93 18.23 -24.00
N TYR A 40 -13.66 17.08 -24.63
CA TYR A 40 -12.79 16.96 -25.79
C TYR A 40 -13.27 15.83 -26.71
N ARG A 41 -13.53 16.15 -27.98
CA ARG A 41 -13.99 15.21 -29.04
C ARG A 41 -15.24 14.39 -28.70
N GLN A 42 -16.08 14.87 -27.78
CA GLN A 42 -17.27 14.15 -27.31
C GLN A 42 -18.51 15.05 -27.16
N PRO A 43 -18.86 15.86 -28.19
CA PRO A 43 -19.97 16.82 -28.09
C PRO A 43 -21.34 16.16 -27.82
N HIS A 44 -21.54 14.93 -28.29
CA HIS A 44 -22.82 14.23 -28.18
C HIS A 44 -23.17 13.83 -26.74
N PHE A 45 -22.17 13.63 -25.87
CA PHE A 45 -22.45 13.32 -24.46
C PHE A 45 -22.63 14.56 -23.58
N LEU A 46 -22.04 15.70 -23.98
CA LEU A 46 -22.10 16.95 -23.21
C LEU A 46 -23.53 17.34 -22.83
N ILE A 47 -24.51 17.07 -23.71
CA ILE A 47 -25.92 17.37 -23.48
C ILE A 47 -26.46 16.62 -22.26
N GLU A 48 -26.24 15.31 -22.16
CA GLU A 48 -26.72 14.50 -21.05
C GLU A 48 -26.07 14.92 -19.73
N SER A 49 -24.77 15.20 -19.76
CA SER A 49 -23.95 15.55 -18.60
C SER A 49 -24.35 16.90 -18.03
N VAL A 50 -24.40 17.95 -18.86
CA VAL A 50 -24.85 19.30 -18.45
C VAL A 50 -26.30 19.25 -17.97
N ALA A 51 -27.19 18.55 -18.68
CA ALA A 51 -28.58 18.46 -18.28
C ALA A 51 -28.76 17.69 -16.95
N SER A 52 -27.91 16.70 -16.65
CA SER A 52 -27.92 16.01 -15.36
C SER A 52 -27.49 16.91 -14.20
N ALA A 53 -26.52 17.81 -14.45
CA ALA A 53 -26.07 18.80 -13.48
C ALA A 53 -27.13 19.88 -13.24
N LEU A 54 -27.75 20.42 -14.30
CA LEU A 54 -28.81 21.43 -14.17
C LEU A 54 -30.05 20.91 -13.42
N ARG A 55 -30.35 19.61 -13.52
CA ARG A 55 -31.50 18.98 -12.85
C ARG A 55 -31.25 18.58 -11.40
N GLN A 56 -30.12 18.97 -10.80
CA GLN A 56 -29.83 18.64 -9.41
C GLN A 56 -30.77 19.37 -8.45
N SER A 57 -31.37 18.61 -7.53
CA SER A 57 -32.20 19.16 -6.46
C SER A 57 -31.32 19.70 -5.33
N LEU A 58 -30.87 20.95 -5.42
CA LEU A 58 -30.03 21.58 -4.40
C LEU A 58 -30.56 22.97 -4.01
N SER A 59 -30.83 23.18 -2.72
CA SER A 59 -31.31 24.46 -2.19
C SER A 59 -30.26 25.58 -2.22
N MET A 60 -28.98 25.23 -2.00
CA MET A 60 -27.87 26.18 -1.83
C MET A 60 -27.23 26.68 -3.14
N GLY A 61 -27.87 26.45 -4.29
CA GLY A 61 -27.38 26.87 -5.61
C GLY A 61 -26.10 26.13 -6.06
N HIS A 62 -25.98 25.91 -7.37
CA HIS A 62 -24.75 25.37 -7.97
C HIS A 62 -24.40 26.12 -9.26
N ARG A 63 -23.15 25.95 -9.73
CA ARG A 63 -22.69 26.45 -11.02
C ARG A 63 -22.06 25.34 -11.83
N ILE A 64 -22.08 25.48 -13.15
CA ILE A 64 -21.48 24.53 -14.08
C ILE A 64 -20.41 25.24 -14.88
N VAL A 65 -19.22 24.66 -14.97
CA VAL A 65 -18.09 25.16 -15.75
C VAL A 65 -17.74 24.12 -16.81
N ILE A 66 -18.16 24.38 -18.04
CA ILE A 66 -17.78 23.57 -19.21
C ILE A 66 -16.38 24.01 -19.65
N VAL A 67 -15.43 23.08 -19.69
CA VAL A 67 -14.06 23.33 -20.15
C VAL A 67 -13.85 22.69 -21.51
N ASP A 68 -13.93 23.47 -22.58
CA ASP A 68 -13.54 23.05 -23.93
C ASP A 68 -12.01 22.98 -24.02
N ASP A 69 -11.44 21.76 -23.93
CA ASP A 69 -9.99 21.53 -23.95
C ASP A 69 -9.41 21.59 -25.37
N GLY A 70 -9.65 22.70 -26.05
CA GLY A 70 -9.17 22.95 -27.41
C GLY A 70 -9.76 21.95 -28.41
N CYS A 71 -11.02 21.58 -28.25
CA CYS A 71 -11.68 20.63 -29.12
C CYS A 71 -11.68 21.13 -30.57
N PRO A 72 -11.27 20.29 -31.55
CA PRO A 72 -11.29 20.66 -32.95
C PRO A 72 -12.70 20.63 -33.55
N LEU A 73 -13.67 20.00 -32.87
CA LEU A 73 -15.05 19.86 -33.35
C LEU A 73 -15.85 21.14 -33.05
N PRO A 74 -16.32 21.89 -34.07
CA PRO A 74 -17.08 23.13 -33.87
C PRO A 74 -18.34 22.95 -33.01
N GLU A 75 -18.96 21.77 -33.09
CA GLU A 75 -20.17 21.40 -32.35
C GLU A 75 -19.96 21.46 -30.84
N THR A 76 -18.75 21.13 -30.36
CA THR A 76 -18.44 21.18 -28.91
C THR A 76 -18.53 22.62 -28.40
N ARG A 77 -17.92 23.56 -29.14
CA ARG A 77 -17.95 24.99 -28.80
C ARG A 77 -19.37 25.55 -28.92
N ALA A 78 -20.07 25.21 -30.01
CA ALA A 78 -21.43 25.68 -30.24
C ALA A 78 -22.39 25.21 -29.13
N LEU A 79 -22.32 23.94 -28.72
CA LEU A 79 -23.13 23.41 -27.63
C LEU A 79 -22.81 24.06 -26.29
N GLY A 80 -21.53 24.21 -25.94
CA GLY A 80 -21.14 24.90 -24.71
C GLY A 80 -21.72 26.31 -24.64
N LEU A 81 -21.51 27.11 -25.70
CA LEU A 81 -22.05 28.48 -25.77
C LEU A 81 -23.57 28.51 -25.74
N ALA A 82 -24.26 27.56 -26.39
CA ALA A 82 -25.71 27.47 -26.34
C ALA A 82 -26.22 27.24 -24.91
N PHE A 83 -25.57 26.37 -24.12
CA PHE A 83 -25.92 26.18 -22.72
C PHE A 83 -25.67 27.43 -21.87
N ALA A 84 -24.52 28.09 -22.03
CA ALA A 84 -24.22 29.33 -21.31
C ALA A 84 -25.16 30.50 -21.67
N LEU A 85 -25.68 30.53 -22.90
CA LEU A 85 -26.70 31.50 -23.31
C LEU A 85 -28.08 31.16 -22.77
N ALA A 86 -28.40 29.87 -22.62
CA ALA A 86 -29.70 29.40 -22.18
C ALA A 86 -29.88 29.45 -20.65
N ASP A 87 -28.80 29.28 -19.89
CA ASP A 87 -28.85 29.22 -18.43
C ASP A 87 -27.69 30.02 -17.80
N PRO A 88 -27.96 31.05 -16.97
CA PRO A 88 -26.94 31.90 -16.35
C PRO A 88 -26.06 31.17 -15.32
N HIS A 89 -26.43 29.94 -14.92
CA HIS A 89 -25.60 29.11 -14.05
C HIS A 89 -24.53 28.31 -14.80
N VAL A 90 -24.56 28.33 -16.14
CA VAL A 90 -23.59 27.63 -16.99
C VAL A 90 -22.54 28.60 -17.53
N HIS A 91 -21.28 28.27 -17.29
CA HIS A 91 -20.11 28.99 -17.74
C HIS A 91 -19.31 28.12 -18.70
N VAL A 92 -18.66 28.74 -19.68
CA VAL A 92 -17.81 28.04 -20.64
C VAL A 92 -16.47 28.71 -20.70
N ILE A 93 -15.41 27.93 -20.54
CA ILE A 93 -14.04 28.36 -20.80
C ILE A 93 -13.42 27.46 -21.87
N ARG A 94 -12.49 28.01 -22.64
CA ARG A 94 -11.76 27.27 -23.67
C ARG A 94 -10.26 27.37 -23.40
N THR A 95 -9.58 26.23 -23.43
CA THR A 95 -8.13 26.13 -23.27
C THR A 95 -7.48 25.60 -24.55
N PRO A 96 -6.17 25.77 -24.75
CA PRO A 96 -5.42 24.91 -25.66
C PRO A 96 -5.44 23.47 -25.15
N ASN A 97 -5.60 22.48 -26.04
CA ASN A 97 -5.62 21.07 -25.67
C ASN A 97 -4.33 20.67 -24.92
N ARG A 98 -4.45 20.43 -23.62
CA ARG A 98 -3.34 20.00 -22.76
C ARG A 98 -3.63 18.70 -22.02
N GLY A 99 -4.78 18.08 -22.27
CA GLY A 99 -5.21 16.82 -21.68
C GLY A 99 -6.14 17.02 -20.48
N LEU A 100 -6.81 15.92 -20.11
CA LEU A 100 -7.90 15.88 -19.12
C LEU A 100 -7.54 16.56 -17.79
N SER A 101 -6.39 16.23 -17.18
CA SER A 101 -5.93 16.86 -15.94
C SER A 101 -5.77 18.38 -16.07
N ALA A 102 -5.26 18.86 -17.20
CA ALA A 102 -5.09 20.30 -17.42
C ALA A 102 -6.43 21.01 -17.57
N ALA A 103 -7.40 20.38 -18.24
CA ALA A 103 -8.76 20.88 -18.37
C ALA A 103 -9.49 20.94 -17.01
N ARG A 104 -9.42 19.87 -16.20
CA ARG A 104 -9.97 19.88 -14.83
C ARG A 104 -9.36 21.00 -13.99
N ASN A 105 -8.03 21.12 -14.00
CA ASN A 105 -7.34 22.17 -13.27
C ASN A 105 -7.75 23.59 -13.73
N ALA A 106 -7.93 23.82 -15.04
CA ALA A 106 -8.40 25.10 -15.54
C ALA A 106 -9.82 25.44 -15.05
N GLY A 107 -10.71 24.44 -14.99
CA GLY A 107 -12.05 24.61 -14.43
C GLY A 107 -12.04 24.87 -12.92
N ILE A 108 -11.17 24.18 -12.16
CA ILE A 108 -10.95 24.42 -10.73
C ILE A 108 -10.48 25.85 -10.49
N ASP A 109 -9.45 26.29 -11.21
CA ASP A 109 -8.87 27.62 -11.06
C ASP A 109 -9.91 28.70 -11.40
N TYR A 110 -10.69 28.49 -12.47
CA TYR A 110 -11.81 29.37 -12.82
C TYR A 110 -12.84 29.47 -11.68
N ALA A 111 -13.34 28.33 -11.19
CA ALA A 111 -14.36 28.29 -10.15
C ALA A 111 -13.89 28.99 -8.86
N LEU A 112 -12.67 28.71 -8.40
CA LEU A 112 -12.08 29.34 -7.21
C LEU A 112 -11.88 30.85 -7.40
N SER A 113 -11.57 31.30 -8.62
CA SER A 113 -11.37 32.73 -8.92
C SER A 113 -12.69 33.50 -9.02
N CYS A 114 -13.72 32.90 -9.62
CA CYS A 114 -15.00 33.56 -9.87
C CYS A 114 -15.93 33.54 -8.67
N TRP A 115 -15.79 32.55 -7.79
CA TRP A 115 -16.65 32.37 -6.61
C TRP A 115 -15.84 32.26 -5.32
N PRO A 116 -15.27 33.38 -4.83
CA PRO A 116 -14.67 33.41 -3.51
C PRO A 116 -15.70 32.99 -2.45
N GLY A 117 -15.43 31.90 -1.72
CA GLY A 117 -16.35 31.34 -0.73
C GLY A 117 -17.10 30.08 -1.17
N ILE A 118 -16.86 29.58 -2.38
CA ILE A 118 -17.35 28.26 -2.81
C ILE A 118 -16.93 27.16 -1.82
N GLU A 119 -17.87 26.31 -1.41
CA GLU A 119 -17.61 25.30 -0.38
C GLU A 119 -16.97 24.03 -0.97
N ALA A 120 -17.42 23.62 -2.16
CA ALA A 120 -16.98 22.39 -2.81
C ALA A 120 -16.95 22.49 -4.34
N LEU A 121 -16.25 21.55 -4.97
CA LEU A 121 -16.22 21.35 -6.42
C LEU A 121 -16.51 19.88 -6.75
N TYR A 122 -17.03 19.63 -7.95
CA TYR A 122 -17.34 18.30 -8.46
C TYR A 122 -16.80 18.13 -9.88
N MET A 123 -15.98 17.11 -10.14
CA MET A 123 -15.42 16.89 -11.48
C MET A 123 -16.28 15.87 -12.26
N LEU A 124 -17.20 16.36 -13.10
CA LEU A 124 -18.08 15.47 -13.88
C LEU A 124 -17.51 15.25 -15.28
N ASP A 125 -17.14 14.02 -15.60
CA ASP A 125 -16.73 13.66 -16.96
C ASP A 125 -17.88 13.83 -17.97
N ALA A 126 -17.53 14.31 -19.19
CA ALA A 126 -18.53 14.69 -20.19
C ALA A 126 -19.39 13.53 -20.70
N ASP A 127 -19.09 12.27 -20.41
CA ASP A 127 -19.88 11.09 -20.75
C ASP A 127 -20.67 10.45 -19.61
N ASN A 128 -20.55 11.00 -18.40
CA ASN A 128 -21.22 10.53 -17.18
C ASN A 128 -22.41 11.42 -16.79
N ARG A 129 -23.27 10.93 -15.89
CA ARG A 129 -24.44 11.68 -15.42
C ARG A 129 -24.59 11.62 -13.92
N LEU A 130 -24.98 12.73 -13.32
CA LEU A 130 -25.38 12.79 -11.93
C LEU A 130 -26.78 12.19 -11.73
N THR A 131 -26.97 11.43 -10.65
CA THR A 131 -28.33 11.09 -10.19
C THR A 131 -29.00 12.33 -9.56
N PRO A 132 -30.35 12.44 -9.51
CA PRO A 132 -31.03 13.72 -9.20
C PRO A 132 -30.67 14.43 -7.87
N ARG A 133 -30.16 13.70 -6.88
CA ARG A 133 -29.82 14.25 -5.55
C ARG A 133 -28.33 14.15 -5.19
N SER A 134 -27.47 13.83 -6.16
CA SER A 134 -26.04 13.54 -5.91
C SER A 134 -25.33 14.68 -5.19
N LEU A 135 -25.49 15.91 -5.68
CA LEU A 135 -24.79 17.06 -5.10
C LEU A 135 -25.30 17.39 -3.69
N GLU A 136 -26.61 17.32 -3.47
CA GLU A 136 -27.24 17.54 -2.15
C GLU A 136 -26.76 16.50 -1.13
N ILE A 137 -26.77 15.23 -1.52
CA ILE A 137 -26.36 14.12 -0.67
C ILE A 137 -24.88 14.23 -0.33
N GLY A 138 -24.01 14.51 -1.31
CA GLY A 138 -22.58 14.68 -1.07
C GLY A 138 -22.24 15.88 -0.17
N LEU A 139 -22.89 17.03 -0.36
CA LEU A 139 -22.73 18.19 0.53
C LEU A 139 -23.26 17.92 1.95
N SER A 140 -24.39 17.22 2.06
CA SER A 140 -24.94 16.78 3.34
C SER A 140 -23.98 15.82 4.06
N ALA A 141 -23.36 14.90 3.32
CA ALA A 141 -22.33 14.01 3.86
C ALA A 141 -21.11 14.78 4.39
N LEU A 142 -20.59 15.76 3.64
CA LEU A 142 -19.54 16.64 4.14
C LEU A 142 -19.95 17.43 5.39
N THR A 143 -21.22 17.85 5.50
CA THR A 143 -21.72 18.52 6.70
C THR A 143 -21.78 17.58 7.91
N ARG A 144 -22.21 16.32 7.70
CA ARG A 144 -22.26 15.28 8.75
C ARG A 144 -20.87 14.80 9.17
N HIS A 145 -19.90 14.86 8.26
CA HIS A 145 -18.53 14.41 8.43
C HIS A 145 -17.56 15.58 8.23
N PRO A 146 -17.42 16.50 9.20
CA PRO A 146 -16.52 17.66 9.08
C PRO A 146 -15.04 17.27 8.90
N GLU A 147 -14.65 16.06 9.34
CA GLU A 147 -13.36 15.44 9.12
C GLU A 147 -13.12 15.01 7.66
N ALA A 148 -14.18 14.83 6.86
CA ALA A 148 -14.07 14.46 5.46
C ALA A 148 -13.83 15.69 4.58
N ASP A 149 -12.95 15.50 3.59
CA ASP A 149 -12.54 16.49 2.58
C ASP A 149 -13.10 16.18 1.20
N TRP A 150 -13.45 14.93 0.95
CA TRP A 150 -14.21 14.54 -0.23
C TRP A 150 -15.20 13.42 0.07
N VAL A 151 -16.22 13.34 -0.77
CA VAL A 151 -17.24 12.29 -0.77
C VAL A 151 -17.30 11.74 -2.17
N TYR A 152 -17.00 10.46 -2.33
CA TYR A 152 -17.10 9.79 -3.63
C TYR A 152 -18.43 9.03 -3.75
N PRO A 153 -18.99 8.92 -4.96
CA PRO A 153 -20.29 8.32 -5.20
C PRO A 153 -20.22 6.80 -5.34
N GLN A 154 -21.39 6.16 -5.18
CA GLN A 154 -21.64 4.83 -5.72
C GLN A 154 -21.76 4.89 -7.25
N LEU A 155 -21.11 3.94 -7.94
CA LEU A 155 -21.02 3.89 -9.40
C LEU A 155 -22.03 2.91 -10.02
N SER A 156 -23.00 3.44 -10.75
CA SER A 156 -23.88 2.64 -11.61
C SER A 156 -23.35 2.70 -13.05
N LYS A 157 -22.68 1.63 -13.54
CA LYS A 157 -22.26 1.62 -14.94
C LYS A 157 -23.43 1.29 -15.87
N PHE A 158 -23.45 1.92 -17.03
CA PHE A 158 -24.44 1.64 -18.07
C PHE A 158 -23.79 1.67 -19.47
N GLY A 159 -24.43 0.97 -20.43
CA GLY A 159 -23.93 0.76 -21.80
C GLY A 159 -23.51 -0.69 -22.07
N MET A 160 -22.69 -1.28 -21.22
CA MET A 160 -22.49 -2.73 -21.11
C MET A 160 -22.80 -3.14 -19.68
N GLY A 161 -23.53 -4.25 -19.49
CA GLY A 161 -24.08 -4.66 -18.19
C GLY A 161 -23.00 -4.84 -17.13
N TRP A 162 -22.81 -3.82 -16.31
CA TRP A 162 -22.01 -3.88 -15.09
C TRP A 162 -22.56 -2.86 -14.13
N ALA A 163 -22.67 -3.22 -12.87
CA ALA A 163 -23.06 -2.30 -11.83
C ALA A 163 -22.33 -2.72 -10.57
N GLY A 164 -21.66 -1.77 -9.91
CA GLY A 164 -20.68 -2.06 -8.88
C GLY A 164 -20.89 -1.18 -7.66
N HIS A 165 -20.78 -1.81 -6.50
CA HIS A 165 -20.86 -1.13 -5.23
C HIS A 165 -19.46 -0.76 -4.75
N VAL A 166 -19.34 0.42 -4.15
CA VAL A 166 -18.14 0.87 -3.47
C VAL A 166 -18.63 1.50 -2.17
N ASP A 167 -18.74 0.74 -1.09
CA ASP A 167 -19.06 1.28 0.23
C ASP A 167 -18.07 0.76 1.26
N VAL A 168 -16.91 1.40 1.29
CA VAL A 168 -15.83 1.01 2.17
C VAL A 168 -15.24 2.28 2.76
N PRO A 169 -15.00 2.35 4.08
CA PRO A 169 -14.21 3.41 4.66
C PRO A 169 -12.88 3.57 3.91
N VAL A 170 -12.57 4.78 3.44
CA VAL A 170 -11.32 5.04 2.70
C VAL A 170 -10.16 4.81 3.65
N SER A 171 -9.48 3.69 3.44
CA SER A 171 -8.24 3.39 4.14
C SER A 171 -7.05 3.75 3.24
N PRO A 172 -5.86 3.93 3.84
CA PRO A 172 -4.67 4.25 3.08
C PRO A 172 -4.27 3.08 2.18
N LEU A 173 -4.41 1.85 2.68
CA LEU A 173 -4.11 0.65 1.89
C LEU A 173 -5.10 0.45 0.74
N HIS A 174 -6.39 0.73 0.93
CA HIS A 174 -7.33 0.73 -0.19
C HIS A 174 -6.88 1.77 -1.23
N THR A 175 -6.60 2.99 -0.79
CA THR A 175 -6.16 4.08 -1.66
C THR A 175 -4.86 3.75 -2.41
N LEU A 176 -3.93 3.02 -1.81
CA LEU A 176 -2.63 2.72 -2.43
C LEU A 176 -2.62 1.42 -3.24
N LEU A 177 -3.40 0.40 -2.85
CA LEU A 177 -3.27 -0.96 -3.37
C LEU A 177 -4.50 -1.45 -4.14
N ALA A 178 -5.72 -0.98 -3.82
CA ALA A 178 -6.97 -1.52 -4.37
C ALA A 178 -7.38 -0.92 -5.73
N GLY A 179 -6.57 -0.03 -6.32
CA GLY A 179 -6.87 0.59 -7.61
C GLY A 179 -7.58 1.94 -7.51
N SER A 180 -7.89 2.53 -8.67
CA SER A 180 -8.70 3.75 -8.75
C SER A 180 -10.19 3.43 -8.58
N PHE A 181 -10.60 3.16 -7.34
CA PHE A 181 -12.02 2.96 -7.01
C PHE A 181 -12.75 4.28 -6.72
N MET A 182 -12.00 5.32 -6.33
CA MET A 182 -12.51 6.67 -6.16
C MET A 182 -12.45 7.40 -7.50
N GLU A 183 -13.61 7.61 -8.11
CA GLU A 183 -13.71 8.30 -9.40
C GLU A 183 -13.59 9.82 -9.22
N ALA A 184 -13.15 10.54 -10.26
CA ALA A 184 -13.01 12.00 -10.22
C ALA A 184 -14.33 12.71 -9.90
N SER A 185 -15.48 12.12 -10.25
CA SER A 185 -16.84 12.61 -9.95
C SER A 185 -17.19 12.48 -8.46
N SER A 186 -16.39 13.10 -7.61
CA SER A 186 -16.57 13.21 -6.17
C SER A 186 -16.89 14.66 -5.79
N VAL A 187 -17.61 14.87 -4.69
CA VAL A 187 -17.73 16.20 -4.08
C VAL A 187 -16.46 16.44 -3.27
N ILE A 188 -15.67 17.45 -3.62
CA ILE A 188 -14.38 17.76 -3.00
C ILE A 188 -14.43 19.16 -2.41
N ARG A 189 -14.08 19.31 -1.13
CA ARG A 189 -14.03 20.63 -0.49
C ARG A 189 -13.07 21.55 -1.22
N ALA A 190 -13.45 22.81 -1.37
CA ALA A 190 -12.61 23.84 -1.97
C ALA A 190 -11.26 23.98 -1.26
N ARG A 191 -11.20 23.70 0.06
CA ARG A 191 -9.96 23.73 0.86
C ARG A 191 -8.87 22.77 0.35
N VAL A 192 -9.24 21.64 -0.26
CA VAL A 192 -8.28 20.69 -0.85
C VAL A 192 -7.51 21.38 -1.98
N PHE A 193 -8.23 22.07 -2.86
CA PHE A 193 -7.63 22.83 -3.96
C PHE A 193 -6.96 24.12 -3.50
N ALA A 194 -7.49 24.78 -2.45
CA ALA A 194 -6.86 25.96 -1.85
C ALA A 194 -5.50 25.63 -1.20
N ALA A 195 -5.31 24.38 -0.72
CA ALA A 195 -4.02 23.88 -0.25
C ALA A 195 -3.02 23.57 -1.38
N GLY A 196 -3.39 23.82 -2.64
CA GLY A 196 -2.51 23.70 -3.81
C GLY A 196 -2.60 22.38 -4.56
N LEU A 197 -3.45 21.44 -4.12
CA LEU A 197 -3.59 20.14 -4.78
C LEU A 197 -4.28 20.29 -6.14
N ARG A 198 -3.78 19.55 -7.13
CA ARG A 198 -4.21 19.62 -8.54
C ARG A 198 -3.93 18.27 -9.19
N TYR A 199 -4.70 17.94 -10.22
CA TYR A 199 -4.46 16.74 -11.02
C TYR A 199 -3.13 16.84 -11.77
N ASP A 200 -2.30 15.80 -11.73
CA ASP A 200 -1.02 15.81 -12.45
C ASP A 200 -1.24 15.84 -13.99
N LYS A 201 -0.67 16.86 -14.63
CA LYS A 201 -0.80 17.14 -16.09
C LYS A 201 -0.01 16.18 -16.97
N THR A 202 0.91 15.41 -16.40
CA THR A 202 1.72 14.40 -17.09
C THR A 202 1.02 13.04 -17.15
N MET A 203 0.03 12.78 -16.28
CA MET A 203 -0.78 11.55 -16.24
C MET A 203 -1.82 11.52 -17.37
N ARG A 204 -1.35 11.40 -18.62
CA ARG A 204 -2.20 11.48 -19.83
C ARG A 204 -2.80 10.15 -20.27
N ALA A 205 -2.30 9.04 -19.74
CA ALA A 205 -2.70 7.68 -20.12
C ALA A 205 -3.69 7.04 -19.12
N GLY A 206 -4.20 7.82 -18.16
CA GLY A 206 -5.07 7.40 -17.05
C GLY A 206 -4.36 7.46 -15.69
N TYR A 207 -5.11 7.14 -14.63
CA TYR A 207 -4.70 7.16 -13.21
C TYR A 207 -4.43 8.56 -12.66
N GLU A 208 -4.84 9.61 -13.36
CA GLU A 208 -4.74 10.99 -12.86
C GLU A 208 -5.66 11.25 -11.66
N ASP A 209 -6.81 10.57 -11.63
CA ASP A 209 -7.71 10.52 -10.49
C ASP A 209 -7.06 9.81 -9.30
N TRP A 210 -6.48 8.63 -9.54
CA TRP A 210 -5.80 7.86 -8.52
C TRP A 210 -4.62 8.61 -7.91
N GLU A 211 -3.79 9.24 -8.74
CA GLU A 211 -2.69 10.09 -8.30
C GLU A 211 -3.18 11.25 -7.43
N PHE A 212 -4.26 11.93 -7.83
CA PHE A 212 -4.85 13.01 -7.06
C PHE A 212 -5.30 12.53 -5.66
N TRP A 213 -5.91 11.35 -5.55
CA TRP A 213 -6.32 10.80 -4.26
C TRP A 213 -5.14 10.40 -3.38
N ILE A 214 -4.08 9.84 -3.97
CA ILE A 214 -2.84 9.54 -3.25
C ILE A 214 -2.21 10.85 -2.74
N GLN A 215 -2.15 11.89 -3.57
CA GLN A 215 -1.66 13.21 -3.19
C GLN A 215 -2.51 13.84 -2.06
N ALA A 216 -3.84 13.73 -2.16
CA ALA A 216 -4.77 14.21 -1.13
C ALA A 216 -4.54 13.51 0.19
N TYR A 217 -4.46 12.19 0.17
CA TYR A 217 -4.19 11.39 1.35
C TYR A 217 -2.82 11.74 1.98
N ALA A 218 -1.78 11.88 1.14
CA ALA A 218 -0.42 12.29 1.55
C ALA A 218 -0.41 13.64 2.26
N SER A 219 -1.30 14.55 1.86
CA SER A 219 -1.43 15.91 2.41
C SER A 219 -2.30 15.96 3.68
N GLY A 220 -2.74 14.81 4.19
CA GLY A 220 -3.54 14.70 5.41
C GLY A 220 -5.04 14.78 5.19
N PHE A 221 -5.51 14.95 3.96
CA PHE A 221 -6.95 14.97 3.66
C PHE A 221 -7.57 13.57 3.74
N ARG A 222 -8.89 13.51 3.99
CA ARG A 222 -9.63 12.25 4.17
C ARG A 222 -10.88 12.18 3.31
N GLY A 223 -11.21 10.99 2.85
CA GLY A 223 -12.39 10.71 2.04
C GLY A 223 -13.36 9.79 2.74
N ILE A 224 -14.63 9.87 2.35
CA ILE A 224 -15.66 8.91 2.73
C ILE A 224 -16.48 8.48 1.51
N CYS A 225 -17.08 7.30 1.60
CA CYS A 225 -18.18 6.91 0.73
C CYS A 225 -19.48 7.50 1.26
N GLU A 226 -20.37 7.94 0.36
CA GLU A 226 -21.79 8.07 0.68
C GLU A 226 -22.59 7.18 -0.28
N PRO A 227 -23.08 6.00 0.16
CA PRO A 227 -23.80 5.06 -0.70
C PRO A 227 -25.05 5.66 -1.37
N ALA A 228 -25.68 6.64 -0.72
CA ALA A 228 -26.84 7.31 -1.31
C ALA A 228 -26.47 8.28 -2.45
N MET A 229 -25.19 8.65 -2.59
CA MET A 229 -24.69 9.54 -3.62
C MET A 229 -24.39 8.74 -4.90
N GLY A 230 -25.27 8.81 -5.89
CA GLY A 230 -25.13 7.99 -7.11
C GLY A 230 -24.51 8.71 -8.30
N LEU A 231 -23.65 8.01 -9.06
CA LEU A 231 -23.14 8.43 -10.36
C LEU A 231 -23.49 7.38 -11.43
N ASP A 232 -24.12 7.81 -12.52
CA ASP A 232 -24.27 7.01 -13.72
C ASP A 232 -23.00 7.11 -14.57
N TYR A 233 -22.20 6.05 -14.56
CA TYR A 233 -20.92 5.97 -15.27
C TYR A 233 -21.09 5.28 -16.62
N ARG A 234 -20.68 5.93 -17.72
CA ARG A 234 -20.83 5.32 -19.06
C ARG A 234 -19.62 4.47 -19.41
N TYR A 235 -19.82 3.17 -19.61
CA TYR A 235 -18.73 2.28 -20.01
C TYR A 235 -18.70 2.07 -21.54
N ARG A 236 -17.58 2.42 -22.18
CA ARG A 236 -17.42 2.41 -23.65
C ARG A 236 -16.21 1.58 -24.11
N PRO A 237 -16.26 0.89 -25.26
CA PRO A 237 -15.15 0.09 -25.80
C PRO A 237 -13.86 0.89 -26.07
N GLU A 238 -13.98 2.16 -26.44
CA GLU A 238 -12.89 3.11 -26.72
C GLU A 238 -12.54 4.01 -25.52
N SER A 239 -12.95 3.65 -24.30
CA SER A 239 -12.70 4.45 -23.09
C SER A 239 -11.21 4.51 -22.70
N MET A 240 -10.82 5.60 -22.03
CA MET A 240 -9.47 5.80 -21.48
C MET A 240 -9.07 4.65 -20.54
N VAL A 241 -10.02 4.14 -19.76
CA VAL A 241 -9.85 3.00 -18.83
C VAL A 241 -9.26 1.77 -19.53
N ARG A 242 -9.70 1.46 -20.74
CA ARG A 242 -9.21 0.26 -21.47
C ARG A 242 -7.77 0.45 -21.96
N ASN A 243 -7.39 1.67 -22.33
CA ASN A 243 -6.00 1.98 -22.70
C ASN A 243 -5.10 1.97 -21.46
N ALA A 244 -5.57 2.52 -20.34
CA ALA A 244 -4.87 2.46 -19.05
C ALA A 244 -4.63 1.02 -18.60
N ALA A 245 -5.62 0.13 -18.77
CA ALA A 245 -5.49 -1.29 -18.43
C ALA A 245 -4.33 -1.99 -19.18
N ARG A 246 -4.07 -1.61 -20.44
CA ARG A 246 -2.94 -2.15 -21.23
C ARG A 246 -1.58 -1.62 -20.76
N GLN A 247 -1.55 -0.49 -20.07
CA GLN A 247 -0.35 0.18 -19.59
C GLN A 247 -0.20 0.11 -18.05
N ARG A 248 -1.02 -0.72 -17.39
CA ARG A 248 -1.10 -0.79 -15.93
C ARG A 248 0.26 -0.93 -15.23
N PRO A 249 1.19 -1.80 -15.67
CA PRO A 249 2.51 -1.92 -15.01
C PRO A 249 3.31 -0.62 -15.02
N VAL A 250 3.27 0.13 -16.13
CA VAL A 250 3.99 1.40 -16.29
C VAL A 250 3.36 2.49 -15.42
N LEU A 251 2.03 2.59 -15.42
CA LEU A 251 1.30 3.59 -14.62
C LEU A 251 1.47 3.35 -13.11
N LEU A 252 1.41 2.10 -12.66
CA LEU A 252 1.68 1.75 -11.26
C LEU A 252 3.11 2.09 -10.86
N SER A 253 4.09 1.80 -11.72
CA SER A 253 5.50 2.17 -11.48
C SER A 253 5.65 3.69 -11.35
N ALA A 254 4.99 4.47 -12.20
CA ALA A 254 5.00 5.92 -12.12
C ALA A 254 4.38 6.45 -10.82
N LEU A 255 3.27 5.87 -10.35
CA LEU A 255 2.66 6.22 -9.04
C LEU A 255 3.63 5.97 -7.88
N ARG A 256 4.28 4.79 -7.86
CA ARG A 256 5.26 4.44 -6.82
C ARG A 256 6.44 5.39 -6.79
N GLN A 257 6.98 5.75 -7.95
CA GLN A 257 8.12 6.67 -8.06
C GLN A 257 7.79 8.10 -7.60
N ARG A 258 6.52 8.50 -7.69
CA ARG A 258 6.04 9.82 -7.22
C ARG A 258 5.84 9.87 -5.71
N HIS A 259 5.44 8.75 -5.12
CA HIS A 259 5.13 8.66 -3.69
C HIS A 259 5.96 7.59 -2.97
N PRO A 260 7.30 7.58 -3.09
CA PRO A 260 8.13 6.48 -2.59
C PRO A 260 7.98 6.26 -1.08
N SER A 261 7.73 7.33 -0.31
CA SER A 261 7.49 7.25 1.14
C SER A 261 6.18 6.55 1.52
N LEU A 262 5.13 6.67 0.69
CA LEU A 262 3.84 6.01 0.94
C LEU A 262 3.88 4.52 0.58
N PHE A 263 4.67 4.14 -0.41
CA PHE A 263 4.88 2.75 -0.82
C PHE A 263 6.04 2.07 -0.08
N ALA A 264 6.72 2.76 0.84
CA ALA A 264 7.74 2.16 1.69
C ALA A 264 7.11 1.09 2.60
N ALA A 265 7.78 -0.06 2.74
CA ALA A 265 7.24 -1.21 3.47
C ALA A 265 6.82 -0.85 4.91
N ARG A 266 7.63 -0.08 5.66
CA ARG A 266 7.27 0.37 7.02
C ARG A 266 5.98 1.19 7.06
N THR A 267 5.81 2.08 6.08
CA THR A 267 4.62 2.93 5.96
C THR A 267 3.38 2.09 5.70
N LEU A 268 3.46 1.15 4.75
CA LEU A 268 2.36 0.25 4.42
C LEU A 268 2.00 -0.68 5.58
N LEU A 269 2.99 -1.24 6.30
CA LEU A 269 2.76 -2.03 7.52
C LEU A 269 2.15 -1.18 8.64
N GLY A 270 2.53 0.09 8.74
CA GLY A 270 1.89 1.04 9.66
C GLY A 270 0.42 1.28 9.32
N PHE A 271 0.09 1.43 8.03
CA PHE A 271 -1.30 1.54 7.59
C PHE A 271 -2.10 0.26 7.82
N GLU A 272 -1.49 -0.91 7.62
CA GLU A 272 -2.09 -2.20 7.96
C GLU A 272 -2.41 -2.26 9.46
N GLN A 273 -1.41 -2.04 10.31
CA GLN A 273 -1.60 -2.06 11.77
C GLN A 273 -2.65 -1.03 12.24
N ALA A 274 -2.75 0.11 11.57
CA ALA A 274 -3.68 1.17 11.93
C ALA A 274 -5.13 0.91 11.50
N HIS A 275 -5.33 0.33 10.32
CA HIS A 275 -6.64 0.26 9.67
C HIS A 275 -7.12 -1.17 9.38
N HIS A 276 -6.19 -2.13 9.26
CA HIS A 276 -6.44 -3.51 8.85
C HIS A 276 -5.63 -4.51 9.69
N PRO A 277 -5.89 -4.64 11.01
CA PRO A 277 -5.19 -5.60 11.83
C PRO A 277 -5.28 -7.01 11.23
N ARG A 278 -4.13 -7.68 11.10
CA ARG A 278 -4.02 -8.95 10.37
C ARG A 278 -4.59 -10.15 11.15
N TYR A 279 -4.49 -10.10 12.48
CA TYR A 279 -4.88 -11.17 13.37
C TYR A 279 -6.02 -10.75 14.30
N GLY A 280 -6.88 -11.70 14.62
CA GLY A 280 -7.84 -11.58 15.71
C GLY A 280 -7.66 -12.70 16.73
N LEU A 281 -7.19 -12.40 17.94
CA LEU A 281 -7.14 -13.37 19.04
C LEU A 281 -8.54 -13.54 19.62
N VAL A 282 -9.07 -14.76 19.53
CA VAL A 282 -10.37 -15.13 20.09
C VAL A 282 -10.19 -15.41 21.58
N ALA A 283 -10.58 -14.45 22.41
CA ALA A 283 -10.58 -14.52 23.87
C ALA A 283 -11.99 -14.76 24.42
N GLU A 284 -12.13 -15.08 25.72
CA GLU A 284 -13.45 -15.32 26.32
C GLU A 284 -14.36 -14.09 26.29
N ALA A 285 -13.77 -12.89 26.41
CA ALA A 285 -14.49 -11.62 26.40
C ALA A 285 -14.76 -11.08 24.97
N GLY A 286 -14.26 -11.76 23.92
CA GLY A 286 -14.44 -11.37 22.53
C GLY A 286 -13.15 -11.40 21.69
N LEU A 287 -13.05 -10.55 20.67
CA LEU A 287 -11.96 -10.57 19.69
C LEU A 287 -10.97 -9.42 19.93
N VAL A 288 -9.70 -9.74 20.18
CA VAL A 288 -8.61 -8.75 20.26
C VAL A 288 -7.91 -8.67 18.92
N ARG A 289 -7.98 -7.52 18.24
CA ARG A 289 -7.39 -7.31 16.92
C ARG A 289 -5.96 -6.79 17.02
N PHE A 290 -5.04 -7.37 16.26
CA PHE A 290 -3.64 -6.95 16.25
C PHE A 290 -2.92 -7.32 14.95
N THR A 291 -1.90 -6.55 14.60
CA THR A 291 -0.84 -6.94 13.66
C THR A 291 0.46 -7.11 14.44
N ASP A 292 0.73 -6.18 15.35
CA ASP A 292 1.74 -6.27 16.40
C ASP A 292 1.07 -6.40 17.77
N TRP A 293 1.42 -7.43 18.55
CA TRP A 293 0.81 -7.70 19.85
C TRP A 293 1.03 -6.58 20.89
N ALA A 294 2.14 -5.86 20.79
CA ALA A 294 2.41 -4.73 21.68
C ALA A 294 1.50 -3.53 21.41
N ASP A 295 0.92 -3.42 20.21
CA ASP A 295 -0.02 -2.37 19.79
C ASP A 295 -1.36 -3.00 19.37
N ARG A 296 -1.87 -3.88 20.24
CA ARG A 296 -3.17 -4.51 20.06
C ARG A 296 -4.29 -3.48 20.28
N ARG A 297 -5.34 -3.58 19.45
CA ARG A 297 -6.51 -2.71 19.49
C ARG A 297 -7.64 -3.34 20.29
N GLU A 298 -8.57 -2.49 20.71
CA GLU A 298 -9.66 -2.81 21.63
C GLU A 298 -10.53 -4.00 21.20
N VAL A 299 -11.11 -4.62 22.22
CA VAL A 299 -11.91 -5.85 22.22
C VAL A 299 -13.24 -5.60 21.52
N LEU A 300 -13.51 -6.32 20.42
CA LEU A 300 -14.89 -6.52 19.97
C LEU A 300 -15.56 -7.49 20.96
N ALA A 301 -16.76 -7.22 21.44
CA ALA A 301 -17.50 -8.08 22.37
C ALA A 301 -17.76 -9.49 21.79
N SER A 302 -18.13 -10.47 22.61
CA SER A 302 -18.34 -11.85 22.16
C SER A 302 -19.38 -12.00 21.04
N ASP A 303 -20.44 -11.18 21.04
CA ASP A 303 -21.48 -11.16 20.01
C ASP A 303 -20.93 -10.65 18.66
N ASP A 304 -19.84 -9.87 18.69
CA ASP A 304 -19.21 -9.32 17.50
C ASP A 304 -18.46 -10.37 16.65
N LEU A 305 -18.15 -11.56 17.18
CA LEU A 305 -17.55 -12.62 16.37
C LEU A 305 -18.57 -13.20 15.39
N ALA A 306 -19.82 -13.40 15.83
CA ALA A 306 -20.91 -13.87 14.98
C ALA A 306 -21.40 -12.78 14.01
N ASP A 307 -21.52 -11.54 14.49
CA ASP A 307 -21.85 -10.40 13.62
C ASP A 307 -20.70 -10.08 12.65
N GLY A 308 -19.45 -10.23 13.09
CA GLY A 308 -18.26 -10.13 12.25
C GLY A 308 -18.25 -11.17 11.13
N LEU A 309 -18.68 -12.39 11.41
CA LEU A 309 -18.88 -13.45 10.40
C LEU A 309 -19.98 -13.09 9.39
N ALA A 310 -21.14 -12.64 9.87
CA ALA A 310 -22.25 -12.25 9.02
C ALA A 310 -21.83 -11.09 8.09
N ARG A 311 -21.14 -10.07 8.63
CA ARG A 311 -20.57 -8.96 7.88
C ARG A 311 -19.50 -9.41 6.88
N SER A 312 -18.57 -10.27 7.29
CA SER A 312 -17.52 -10.80 6.39
C SER A 312 -18.08 -11.55 5.19
N ARG A 313 -19.30 -12.09 5.30
CA ARG A 313 -19.97 -12.79 4.20
C ARG A 313 -20.81 -11.86 3.33
N ALA A 314 -21.55 -10.97 3.97
CA ALA A 314 -22.45 -10.04 3.30
C ALA A 314 -21.71 -8.87 2.64
N GLU A 315 -20.72 -8.30 3.33
CA GLU A 315 -19.98 -7.08 2.98
C GLU A 315 -18.48 -7.22 3.39
N PRO A 316 -17.73 -8.19 2.83
CA PRO A 316 -16.34 -8.47 3.24
C PRO A 316 -15.40 -7.26 3.19
N GLU A 317 -15.66 -6.33 2.27
CA GLU A 317 -14.90 -5.10 2.07
C GLU A 317 -15.13 -4.04 3.17
N GLY A 318 -16.24 -4.12 3.91
CA GLY A 318 -16.71 -3.09 4.86
C GLY A 318 -16.16 -3.20 6.28
N GLY A 319 -15.18 -4.06 6.54
CA GLY A 319 -14.59 -4.25 7.86
C GLY A 319 -15.16 -5.44 8.64
N GLY A 320 -15.04 -6.63 8.03
CA GLY A 320 -15.30 -7.92 8.67
C GLY A 320 -14.21 -8.36 9.66
N LEU A 321 -14.08 -9.68 9.84
CA LEU A 321 -13.03 -10.27 10.65
C LEU A 321 -11.64 -9.99 10.04
N PRO A 322 -10.58 -9.92 10.86
CA PRO A 322 -9.20 -9.99 10.37
C PRO A 322 -8.99 -11.19 9.45
N PRO A 323 -8.02 -11.17 8.52
CA PRO A 323 -7.74 -12.30 7.63
C PRO A 323 -7.49 -13.62 8.35
N PHE A 324 -6.91 -13.56 9.55
CA PHE A 324 -6.63 -14.74 10.36
C PHE A 324 -7.18 -14.61 11.78
N LEU A 325 -7.76 -15.70 12.29
CA LEU A 325 -8.13 -15.83 13.69
C LEU A 325 -7.10 -16.68 14.43
N VAL A 326 -6.74 -16.25 15.63
CA VAL A 326 -5.82 -16.93 16.54
C VAL A 326 -6.62 -17.50 17.69
N PHE A 327 -6.53 -18.81 17.90
CA PHE A 327 -7.03 -19.50 19.09
C PHE A 327 -5.84 -19.89 19.95
N ALA A 328 -5.60 -19.11 21.00
CA ALA A 328 -4.52 -19.34 21.94
C ALA A 328 -4.90 -18.76 23.30
N ASP A 329 -4.13 -19.12 24.31
CA ASP A 329 -4.15 -18.38 25.57
C ASP A 329 -3.46 -17.01 25.43
N PRO A 330 -4.06 -15.90 25.92
CA PRO A 330 -3.39 -14.60 25.92
C PRO A 330 -2.00 -14.63 26.58
N ASP A 331 -1.81 -15.44 27.63
CA ASP A 331 -0.53 -15.56 28.33
C ASP A 331 0.51 -16.28 27.48
N LEU A 332 0.08 -17.22 26.62
CA LEU A 332 0.97 -17.81 25.62
C LEU A 332 1.43 -16.78 24.59
N VAL A 333 0.53 -15.95 24.08
CA VAL A 333 0.88 -14.88 23.12
C VAL A 333 1.85 -13.88 23.77
N ALA A 334 1.61 -13.50 25.03
CA ALA A 334 2.51 -12.67 25.81
C ALA A 334 3.88 -13.33 26.03
N SER A 335 3.91 -14.63 26.31
CA SER A 335 5.15 -15.40 26.49
C SER A 335 5.99 -15.48 25.22
N LEU A 336 5.37 -15.80 24.08
CA LEU A 336 6.03 -15.77 22.77
C LEU A 336 6.56 -14.38 22.42
N SER A 337 5.84 -13.32 22.83
CA SER A 337 6.26 -11.93 22.66
C SER A 337 7.48 -11.60 23.52
N ARG A 338 7.47 -11.99 24.82
CA ARG A 338 8.62 -11.84 25.74
C ARG A 338 9.84 -12.61 25.24
N ALA A 339 9.64 -13.82 24.73
CA ALA A 339 10.67 -14.67 24.13
C ALA A 339 11.14 -14.18 22.75
N ARG A 340 10.61 -13.06 22.25
CA ARG A 340 11.01 -12.39 21.00
C ARG A 340 10.73 -13.18 19.72
N ILE A 341 9.97 -14.27 19.78
CA ILE A 341 9.71 -15.17 18.65
C ILE A 341 8.30 -15.10 18.08
N LEU A 342 7.35 -14.40 18.73
CA LEU A 342 5.94 -14.33 18.29
C LEU A 342 5.76 -14.03 16.80
N GLN A 343 6.51 -13.05 16.27
CA GLN A 343 6.35 -12.66 14.87
C GLN A 343 6.86 -13.72 13.89
N SER A 344 7.94 -14.42 14.25
CA SER A 344 8.40 -15.59 13.50
C SER A 344 7.36 -16.71 13.51
N THR A 345 6.74 -16.94 14.67
CA THR A 345 5.69 -17.96 14.85
C THR A 345 4.46 -17.64 14.01
N LEU A 346 3.95 -16.40 14.07
CA LEU A 346 2.78 -15.99 13.31
C LEU A 346 3.03 -16.04 11.79
N ARG A 347 4.16 -15.53 11.30
CA ARG A 347 4.51 -15.63 9.87
C ARG A 347 4.59 -17.08 9.40
N ARG A 348 5.14 -17.98 10.22
CA ARG A 348 5.22 -19.41 9.90
C ARG A 348 3.84 -20.06 9.90
N LEU A 349 2.98 -19.73 10.87
CA LEU A 349 1.59 -20.18 10.89
C LEU A 349 0.85 -19.71 9.63
N GLU A 350 1.03 -18.47 9.20
CA GLU A 350 0.44 -17.97 7.95
C GLU A 350 0.88 -18.79 6.74
N GLY A 351 2.18 -19.04 6.61
CA GLY A 351 2.72 -19.88 5.54
C GLY A 351 2.17 -21.31 5.59
N ALA A 352 1.98 -21.87 6.79
CA ALA A 352 1.38 -23.19 6.98
C ALA A 352 -0.12 -23.20 6.65
N VAL A 353 -0.87 -22.14 7.02
CA VAL A 353 -2.28 -21.94 6.64
C VAL A 353 -2.43 -21.91 5.11
N ALA A 354 -1.53 -21.19 4.41
CA ALA A 354 -1.54 -21.09 2.95
C ALA A 354 -1.21 -22.41 2.23
N ARG A 355 -0.36 -23.26 2.83
CA ARG A 355 -0.03 -24.59 2.28
C ARG A 355 -1.06 -25.68 2.66
N GLY A 356 -1.72 -25.54 3.80
CA GLY A 356 -2.71 -26.48 4.32
C GLY A 356 -4.14 -26.15 3.89
N ALA A 357 -5.12 -26.80 4.52
CA ALA A 357 -6.55 -26.56 4.29
C ALA A 357 -7.08 -25.26 4.93
N GLY A 358 -6.22 -24.25 5.12
CA GLY A 358 -6.54 -23.00 5.80
C GLY A 358 -6.45 -23.03 7.34
N TRP A 359 -5.85 -24.09 7.90
CA TRP A 359 -5.65 -24.29 9.34
C TRP A 359 -4.18 -24.60 9.63
N ALA A 360 -3.61 -23.98 10.66
CA ALA A 360 -2.28 -24.30 11.15
C ALA A 360 -2.24 -24.36 12.68
N GLY A 361 -1.47 -25.31 13.20
CA GLY A 361 -1.29 -25.55 14.64
C GLY A 361 0.15 -25.32 15.07
N LEU A 362 0.31 -24.75 16.25
CA LEU A 362 1.59 -24.62 16.94
C LEU A 362 1.69 -25.70 18.01
N ALA A 363 2.69 -26.57 17.90
CA ALA A 363 3.14 -27.37 19.03
C ALA A 363 4.26 -26.64 19.77
N LEU A 364 4.20 -26.67 21.09
CA LEU A 364 5.26 -26.14 21.96
C LEU A 364 6.07 -27.31 22.49
N THR A 365 7.35 -27.31 22.16
CA THR A 365 8.31 -28.22 22.78
C THR A 365 9.06 -27.50 23.89
N SER A 366 9.28 -28.16 25.02
CA SER A 366 10.22 -27.71 26.05
C SER A 366 11.62 -28.18 25.67
N GLY A 367 12.59 -27.27 25.59
CA GLY A 367 13.98 -27.60 25.30
C GLY A 367 14.93 -26.49 25.73
N GLN A 368 16.24 -26.75 25.72
CA GLN A 368 17.25 -25.70 25.96
C GLN A 368 17.41 -24.77 24.74
N THR A 369 16.68 -25.01 23.65
CA THR A 369 17.05 -24.54 22.32
C THR A 369 15.85 -24.33 21.39
N SER A 370 15.71 -23.15 20.77
CA SER A 370 14.74 -22.87 19.69
C SER A 370 14.98 -23.76 18.45
N GLY A 371 14.05 -24.61 18.01
CA GLY A 371 14.26 -25.50 16.86
C GLY A 371 13.06 -25.62 15.91
N ARG A 372 13.31 -26.00 14.65
CA ARG A 372 12.31 -26.18 13.58
C ARG A 372 12.22 -27.68 13.23
N SER A 373 11.01 -28.24 13.28
CA SER A 373 10.60 -29.39 12.47
C SER A 373 9.28 -29.07 11.79
N GLU A 374 9.12 -29.59 10.57
CA GLU A 374 7.82 -29.76 9.91
C GLU A 374 7.50 -31.25 10.01
N GLU A 375 7.29 -31.75 11.21
CA GLU A 375 6.82 -33.11 11.43
C GLU A 375 5.38 -33.01 11.96
N THR A 376 4.50 -33.90 11.50
CA THR A 376 3.19 -34.08 12.14
C THR A 376 3.45 -34.55 13.57
N PRO A 377 3.19 -33.75 14.61
CA PRO A 377 3.40 -34.19 15.97
C PRO A 377 2.42 -35.32 16.23
N VAL A 378 2.93 -36.54 16.36
CA VAL A 378 2.08 -37.70 16.62
C VAL A 378 1.62 -37.61 18.08
N GLY A 379 0.42 -37.05 18.30
CA GLY A 379 -0.25 -37.06 19.60
C GLY A 379 -0.19 -35.77 20.44
N ASP A 380 0.44 -34.69 19.95
CA ASP A 380 0.49 -33.43 20.71
C ASP A 380 -0.76 -32.55 20.56
N LYS A 381 -1.08 -31.82 21.63
CA LYS A 381 -2.16 -30.83 21.68
C LYS A 381 -1.64 -29.50 21.14
N PRO A 382 -2.31 -28.85 20.17
CA PRO A 382 -1.85 -27.56 19.68
C PRO A 382 -2.03 -26.51 20.79
N ALA A 383 -0.96 -25.78 21.10
CA ALA A 383 -0.99 -24.69 22.07
C ALA A 383 -1.60 -23.41 21.48
N MET A 384 -1.49 -23.25 20.15
CA MET A 384 -2.12 -22.19 19.38
C MET A 384 -2.60 -22.76 18.04
N ILE A 385 -3.74 -22.27 17.56
CA ILE A 385 -4.25 -22.55 16.21
C ILE A 385 -4.45 -21.21 15.49
N LEU A 386 -3.95 -21.11 14.26
CA LEU A 386 -4.26 -20.04 13.32
C LEU A 386 -5.21 -20.59 12.26
N VAL A 387 -6.28 -19.87 11.96
CA VAL A 387 -7.22 -20.23 10.89
C VAL A 387 -7.47 -19.03 9.98
N ALA A 388 -7.61 -19.26 8.68
CA ALA A 388 -8.10 -18.25 7.75
C ALA A 388 -9.60 -17.98 8.01
N SER A 389 -9.99 -16.71 8.06
CA SER A 389 -11.33 -16.31 8.51
C SER A 389 -12.46 -16.79 7.60
N ASP A 390 -12.20 -16.97 6.31
CA ASP A 390 -13.15 -17.60 5.37
C ASP A 390 -13.44 -19.06 5.74
N ARG A 391 -12.42 -19.83 6.11
CA ARG A 391 -12.56 -21.22 6.57
C ARG A 391 -13.26 -21.32 7.91
N TRP A 392 -12.99 -20.39 8.81
CA TRP A 392 -13.76 -20.28 10.05
C TRP A 392 -15.23 -19.99 9.76
N ALA A 393 -15.51 -19.06 8.84
CA ALA A 393 -16.88 -18.71 8.47
C ALA A 393 -17.64 -19.88 7.87
N ASP A 394 -16.99 -20.65 6.99
CA ASP A 394 -17.53 -21.88 6.40
C ASP A 394 -17.88 -22.92 7.45
N LEU A 395 -16.98 -23.18 8.41
CA LEU A 395 -17.23 -24.11 9.51
C LEU A 395 -18.42 -23.68 10.39
N VAL A 396 -18.53 -22.39 10.71
CA VAL A 396 -19.64 -21.90 11.54
C VAL A 396 -20.99 -22.05 10.83
N ALA A 397 -21.03 -21.86 9.52
CA ALA A 397 -22.26 -21.92 8.75
C ALA A 397 -22.61 -23.31 8.19
N GLY A 398 -21.75 -24.30 8.39
CA GLY A 398 -22.02 -25.69 8.05
C GLY A 398 -23.38 -26.14 8.60
N VAL A 399 -24.04 -27.04 7.88
CA VAL A 399 -25.39 -27.55 8.23
C VAL A 399 -25.32 -28.89 8.96
N SER A 400 -24.13 -29.51 8.99
CA SER A 400 -23.90 -30.82 9.60
C SER A 400 -23.45 -30.71 11.07
N ASP A 401 -23.15 -31.85 11.70
CA ASP A 401 -22.60 -31.88 13.05
C ASP A 401 -21.23 -31.19 13.06
N GLY A 402 -21.17 -30.00 13.66
CA GLY A 402 -19.98 -29.13 13.57
C GLY A 402 -18.78 -29.72 14.30
N GLU A 403 -19.01 -30.70 15.18
CA GLU A 403 -17.95 -31.48 15.81
C GLU A 403 -17.20 -32.36 14.79
N ILE A 404 -17.90 -32.91 13.78
CA ILE A 404 -17.29 -33.74 12.73
C ILE A 404 -16.48 -32.86 11.79
N GLU A 405 -17.08 -31.79 11.25
CA GLU A 405 -16.39 -30.85 10.35
C GLU A 405 -15.16 -30.23 11.02
N MET A 406 -15.28 -29.86 12.29
CA MET A 406 -14.15 -29.35 13.07
C MET A 406 -13.08 -30.43 13.28
N ALA A 407 -13.47 -31.68 13.58
CA ALA A 407 -12.50 -32.76 13.74
C ALA A 407 -11.73 -33.05 12.45
N GLU A 408 -12.40 -33.03 11.30
CA GLU A 408 -11.77 -33.17 9.98
C GLU A 408 -10.81 -32.00 9.68
N ALA A 409 -11.24 -30.76 9.96
CA ALA A 409 -10.42 -29.58 9.78
C ALA A 409 -9.16 -29.60 10.66
N LEU A 410 -9.31 -29.96 11.93
CA LEU A 410 -8.19 -30.10 12.88
C LEU A 410 -7.26 -31.26 12.52
N ALA A 411 -7.78 -32.33 11.91
CA ALA A 411 -6.97 -33.45 11.43
C ALA A 411 -6.17 -33.09 10.16
N ALA A 412 -6.69 -32.21 9.31
CA ALA A 412 -6.03 -31.72 8.09
C ALA A 412 -5.13 -30.49 8.31
N MET A 413 -5.01 -30.03 9.55
CA MET A 413 -4.21 -28.88 9.95
C MET A 413 -2.71 -29.08 9.68
N ALA A 414 -2.06 -28.06 9.13
CA ALA A 414 -0.60 -28.04 9.00
C ALA A 414 0.05 -27.73 10.36
N TRP A 415 1.17 -28.38 10.69
CA TRP A 415 1.85 -28.18 11.96
C TRP A 415 3.11 -27.35 11.82
N ILE A 416 3.37 -26.53 12.84
CA ILE A 416 4.68 -25.93 13.06
C ILE A 416 5.10 -26.16 14.51
N ASP A 417 6.41 -26.29 14.71
CA ASP A 417 7.01 -26.31 16.04
C ASP A 417 7.64 -24.97 16.39
N ALA A 418 7.48 -24.56 17.64
CA ALA A 418 8.33 -23.57 18.28
C ALA A 418 8.86 -24.11 19.61
N THR A 419 10.16 -23.93 19.84
CA THR A 419 10.78 -24.24 21.13
C THR A 419 11.08 -22.94 21.87
N LEU A 420 10.63 -22.88 23.12
CA LEU A 420 10.86 -21.74 24.02
C LEU A 420 12.19 -21.92 24.77
N PRO A 421 12.93 -20.83 25.10
CA PRO A 421 14.20 -20.90 25.83
C PRO A 421 14.06 -21.42 27.28
N PRO A 422 15.18 -21.87 27.92
CA PRO A 422 15.20 -22.69 29.15
C PRO A 422 14.92 -22.00 30.49
N ASP A 423 14.66 -20.68 30.56
CA ASP A 423 13.95 -20.11 31.72
C ASP A 423 12.48 -19.77 31.41
N PRO A 424 11.60 -20.80 31.40
CA PRO A 424 10.17 -20.64 31.38
C PRO A 424 9.55 -21.28 32.62
N SER A 425 9.50 -20.57 33.75
CA SER A 425 8.68 -21.01 34.89
C SER A 425 7.19 -21.18 34.58
N GLU A 426 6.75 -20.95 33.32
CA GLU A 426 5.38 -21.05 32.82
C GLU A 426 5.13 -22.15 31.76
N VAL A 427 6.15 -22.81 31.18
CA VAL A 427 5.92 -23.70 30.00
C VAL A 427 5.07 -24.93 30.31
N THR A 428 5.12 -25.48 31.53
CA THR A 428 4.27 -26.59 31.95
C THR A 428 2.86 -26.16 32.38
N THR A 429 2.65 -24.89 32.72
CA THR A 429 1.33 -24.27 32.97
C THR A 429 0.67 -23.73 31.69
N LEU A 430 1.42 -23.56 30.59
CA LEU A 430 0.99 -22.96 29.32
C LEU A 430 0.85 -23.94 28.14
N GLN A 431 0.46 -25.20 28.37
CA GLN A 431 -0.03 -26.08 27.30
C GLN A 431 -1.57 -26.24 27.31
N PRO A 432 -2.36 -25.15 27.18
CA PRO A 432 -3.79 -25.29 26.98
C PRO A 432 -4.04 -25.87 25.59
N ASP A 433 -4.96 -26.83 25.52
CA ASP A 433 -5.41 -27.39 24.26
C ASP A 433 -6.24 -26.35 23.51
N ALA A 434 -5.66 -25.73 22.49
CA ALA A 434 -6.33 -24.70 21.69
C ALA A 434 -7.63 -25.22 21.03
N ARG A 435 -7.77 -26.55 20.85
CA ARG A 435 -9.00 -27.17 20.35
C ARG A 435 -10.19 -26.93 21.27
N VAL A 436 -9.98 -26.78 22.58
CA VAL A 436 -11.05 -26.44 23.54
C VAL A 436 -11.60 -25.04 23.27
N ARG A 437 -10.72 -24.08 22.94
CA ARG A 437 -11.11 -22.71 22.58
C ARG A 437 -11.86 -22.67 21.25
N VAL A 438 -11.39 -23.42 20.25
CA VAL A 438 -12.07 -23.60 18.95
C VAL A 438 -13.49 -24.13 19.16
N ARG A 439 -13.65 -25.23 19.93
CA ARG A 439 -14.96 -25.82 20.26
C ARG A 439 -15.91 -24.82 20.91
N ARG A 440 -15.44 -24.10 21.94
CA ARG A 440 -16.26 -23.11 22.65
C ARG A 440 -16.69 -21.96 21.73
N ALA A 441 -15.76 -21.42 20.95
CA ALA A 441 -16.05 -20.35 19.99
C ALA A 441 -17.05 -20.81 18.92
N LEU A 442 -16.90 -22.03 18.39
CA LEU A 442 -17.81 -22.58 17.39
C LEU A 442 -19.24 -22.67 17.93
N LEU A 443 -19.41 -23.20 19.15
CA LEU A 443 -20.71 -23.29 19.80
C LEU A 443 -21.34 -21.89 20.02
N THR A 444 -20.56 -20.94 20.51
CA THR A 444 -21.01 -19.54 20.69
C THR A 444 -21.43 -18.91 19.35
N CYS A 445 -20.62 -19.06 18.30
CA CYS A 445 -20.95 -18.49 17.00
C CYS A 445 -22.20 -19.12 16.37
N ARG A 446 -22.36 -20.46 16.41
CA ARG A 446 -23.54 -21.13 15.83
C ARG A 446 -24.83 -20.76 16.55
N THR A 447 -24.77 -20.58 17.87
CA THR A 447 -25.93 -20.13 18.65
C THR A 447 -26.28 -18.66 18.37
N ALA A 448 -25.29 -17.80 18.14
CA ALA A 448 -25.48 -16.39 17.83
C ALA A 448 -25.91 -16.12 16.38
N VAL A 449 -25.38 -16.86 15.40
CA VAL A 449 -25.74 -16.71 13.97
C VAL A 449 -27.23 -16.95 13.72
N GLY A 450 -27.90 -17.77 14.53
CA GLY A 450 -29.36 -17.93 14.48
C GLY A 450 -30.16 -16.69 14.92
N ARG A 451 -29.49 -15.69 15.52
CA ARG A 451 -30.07 -14.44 16.04
C ARG A 451 -29.62 -13.20 15.26
N SER A 452 -28.44 -13.24 14.62
CA SER A 452 -27.94 -12.14 13.80
C SER A 452 -28.74 -12.05 12.49
N GLU A 453 -29.38 -10.91 12.25
CA GLU A 453 -29.89 -10.60 10.91
C GLU A 453 -28.70 -10.14 10.04
N PRO A 454 -28.50 -10.70 8.83
CA PRO A 454 -27.55 -10.11 7.90
C PRO A 454 -27.96 -8.65 7.62
N PRO A 455 -26.99 -7.75 7.40
CA PRO A 455 -27.31 -6.36 7.10
C PRO A 455 -28.33 -6.28 5.97
N LYS A 456 -29.49 -5.66 6.25
CA LYS A 456 -30.61 -5.51 5.31
C LYS A 456 -30.32 -4.40 4.30
N ARG A 457 -29.27 -4.57 3.51
CA ARG A 457 -29.01 -3.75 2.33
C ARG A 457 -29.17 -4.65 1.10
N TRP A 458 -30.12 -4.31 0.24
CA TRP A 458 -30.39 -5.09 -0.96
C TRP A 458 -29.36 -4.73 -2.02
N HIS A 459 -28.28 -5.52 -2.08
CA HIS A 459 -27.16 -5.31 -2.98
C HIS A 459 -27.35 -6.16 -4.24
N TRP A 460 -27.65 -5.52 -5.36
CA TRP A 460 -27.81 -6.19 -6.66
C TRP A 460 -26.52 -6.21 -7.49
N GLN A 461 -25.39 -5.74 -6.94
CA GLN A 461 -24.17 -5.37 -7.67
C GLN A 461 -22.94 -6.20 -7.26
N THR A 462 -21.97 -6.35 -8.17
CA THR A 462 -20.76 -7.21 -8.00
C THR A 462 -19.71 -6.56 -7.09
N ARG A 463 -18.98 -7.38 -6.33
CA ARG A 463 -17.82 -6.98 -5.50
C ARG A 463 -16.78 -6.24 -6.34
N THR A 464 -16.29 -5.09 -5.85
CA THR A 464 -15.30 -4.28 -6.58
C THR A 464 -14.04 -3.94 -5.79
N LEU A 465 -14.08 -4.05 -4.46
CA LEU A 465 -12.98 -3.77 -3.55
C LEU A 465 -12.47 -5.04 -2.89
N PHE A 466 -11.20 -5.00 -2.50
CA PHE A 466 -10.53 -6.10 -1.82
C PHE A 466 -11.15 -6.35 -0.46
N ASP A 467 -11.35 -7.62 -0.13
CA ASP A 467 -11.55 -8.02 1.25
C ASP A 467 -10.23 -7.90 2.06
N ALA A 468 -10.31 -8.13 3.37
CA ALA A 468 -9.14 -8.02 4.24
C ALA A 468 -8.01 -8.98 3.83
N ALA A 469 -8.32 -10.18 3.33
CA ALA A 469 -7.33 -11.17 2.92
C ALA A 469 -6.65 -10.78 1.60
N GLU A 470 -7.42 -10.32 0.62
CA GLU A 470 -6.92 -9.77 -0.65
C GLU A 470 -6.03 -8.54 -0.42
N LEU A 471 -6.38 -7.69 0.56
CA LEU A 471 -5.58 -6.53 0.93
C LEU A 471 -4.21 -6.93 1.51
N VAL A 472 -4.18 -7.90 2.43
CA VAL A 472 -2.93 -8.42 3.01
C VAL A 472 -2.08 -9.11 1.95
N GLU A 473 -2.68 -9.88 1.03
CA GLU A 473 -1.93 -10.55 -0.03
C GLU A 473 -1.38 -9.56 -1.06
N THR A 474 -2.15 -8.52 -1.40
CA THR A 474 -1.66 -7.44 -2.25
C THR A 474 -0.51 -6.68 -1.57
N LEU A 475 -0.62 -6.41 -0.27
CA LEU A 475 0.45 -5.80 0.52
C LEU A 475 1.72 -6.66 0.50
N ARG A 476 1.61 -7.98 0.71
CA ARG A 476 2.74 -8.91 0.60
C ARG A 476 3.39 -8.86 -0.77
N THR A 477 2.58 -8.83 -1.83
CA THR A 477 3.07 -8.72 -3.20
C THR A 477 3.85 -7.41 -3.39
N GLU A 478 3.35 -6.29 -2.86
CA GLU A 478 3.99 -4.98 -2.93
C GLU A 478 5.35 -4.95 -2.21
N ILE A 479 5.41 -5.45 -0.97
CA ILE A 479 6.64 -5.42 -0.17
C ILE A 479 7.63 -6.53 -0.55
N GLY A 480 7.15 -7.57 -1.26
CA GLY A 480 7.96 -8.65 -1.79
C GLY A 480 7.90 -9.97 -1.01
N GLY A 481 6.94 -10.12 -0.09
CA GLY A 481 6.64 -11.35 0.66
C GLY A 481 6.03 -11.12 2.03
N ALA A 482 5.99 -12.16 2.88
CA ALA A 482 5.47 -12.06 4.23
C ALA A 482 6.40 -11.23 5.16
N PRO A 483 5.91 -10.14 5.77
CA PRO A 483 6.73 -9.24 6.56
C PRO A 483 6.87 -9.68 8.02
N LEU A 484 7.87 -9.12 8.72
CA LEU A 484 7.83 -9.03 10.17
C LEU A 484 6.84 -7.93 10.57
N SER A 485 5.74 -8.32 11.20
CA SER A 485 4.61 -7.42 11.49
C SER A 485 4.91 -6.34 12.55
N ASN A 486 5.99 -6.46 13.32
CA ASN A 486 6.39 -5.48 14.35
C ASN A 486 7.32 -4.36 13.83
N LEU A 487 7.63 -4.32 12.53
CA LEU A 487 8.50 -3.30 11.94
C LEU A 487 7.86 -1.91 11.88
N ALA A 488 6.53 -1.82 11.97
CA ALA A 488 5.82 -0.55 12.05
C ALA A 488 5.90 0.10 13.45
N ARG A 489 6.33 -0.63 14.50
CA ARG A 489 6.42 -0.12 15.88
C ARG A 489 7.47 0.98 15.99
N GLY A 490 7.12 2.09 16.64
CA GLY A 490 8.04 3.20 16.90
C GLY A 490 8.55 3.82 15.61
N SER A 491 7.66 4.45 14.82
CA SER A 491 7.95 5.00 13.49
C SER A 491 9.10 6.02 13.44
N GLY A 492 9.51 6.59 14.58
CA GLY A 492 10.67 7.48 14.70
C GLY A 492 12.01 6.77 14.94
N GLN A 493 12.02 5.47 15.25
CA GLN A 493 13.23 4.73 15.60
C GLN A 493 13.86 4.06 14.39
N ARG A 494 15.20 4.00 14.38
CA ARG A 494 15.98 3.27 13.38
C ARG A 494 15.87 1.76 13.60
N LEU A 495 15.67 1.01 12.53
CA LEU A 495 15.59 -0.45 12.53
C LEU A 495 16.82 -1.05 11.85
N LEU A 496 17.52 -1.90 12.59
CA LEU A 496 18.66 -2.67 12.12
C LEU A 496 18.31 -4.16 12.06
N GLY A 497 18.27 -4.72 10.86
CA GLY A 497 18.14 -6.17 10.64
C GLY A 497 19.52 -6.82 10.59
N LEU A 498 19.79 -7.76 11.49
CA LEU A 498 21.01 -8.57 11.50
C LEU A 498 20.71 -9.93 10.90
N VAL A 499 21.28 -10.21 9.73
CA VAL A 499 21.11 -11.50 9.07
C VAL A 499 22.38 -12.31 9.18
N LEU A 500 22.42 -13.22 10.15
CA LEU A 500 23.62 -13.92 10.59
C LEU A 500 23.39 -15.43 10.61
N ASP A 501 24.43 -16.21 10.39
CA ASP A 501 24.48 -17.66 10.63
C ASP A 501 25.33 -17.97 11.87
N GLU A 502 25.54 -19.25 12.16
CA GLU A 502 26.34 -19.69 13.31
C GLU A 502 27.81 -19.28 13.25
N HIS A 503 28.33 -18.97 12.06
CA HIS A 503 29.73 -18.59 11.83
C HIS A 503 29.96 -17.08 11.89
N SER A 504 28.88 -16.29 11.86
CA SER A 504 28.93 -14.82 11.81
C SER A 504 28.27 -14.14 13.01
N LEU A 505 27.96 -14.88 14.08
CA LEU A 505 27.33 -14.35 15.30
C LEU A 505 28.14 -13.23 15.98
N GLN A 506 29.45 -13.15 15.77
CA GLN A 506 30.27 -12.03 16.27
C GLN A 506 29.84 -10.68 15.68
N GLY A 507 29.14 -10.68 14.53
CA GLY A 507 28.52 -9.51 13.94
C GLY A 507 27.49 -8.83 14.86
N LEU A 508 26.93 -9.54 15.83
CA LEU A 508 26.07 -8.95 16.86
C LEU A 508 26.83 -7.92 17.72
N ALA A 509 28.08 -8.18 18.08
CA ALA A 509 28.88 -7.23 18.83
C ALA A 509 29.21 -5.97 17.99
N VAL A 510 29.40 -6.15 16.68
CA VAL A 510 29.56 -5.04 15.73
C VAL A 510 28.30 -4.18 15.66
N ALA A 511 27.13 -4.81 15.65
CA ALA A 511 25.83 -4.16 15.65
C ALA A 511 25.63 -3.22 16.85
N ARG A 512 26.15 -3.58 18.04
CA ARG A 512 26.11 -2.69 19.21
C ARG A 512 26.82 -1.36 18.94
N GLY A 513 27.92 -1.40 18.21
CA GLY A 513 28.64 -0.19 17.78
C GLY A 513 27.83 0.68 16.80
N LEU A 514 26.92 0.07 16.03
CA LEU A 514 26.01 0.76 15.12
C LEU A 514 24.84 1.43 15.83
N SER A 515 24.39 0.87 16.95
CA SER A 515 23.25 1.36 17.72
C SER A 515 23.53 2.62 18.56
N GLY A 516 24.80 3.07 18.63
CA GLY A 516 25.22 4.28 19.35
C GLY A 516 25.35 4.10 20.87
N PRO A 517 25.84 5.13 21.60
CA PRO A 517 25.95 5.09 23.05
C PRO A 517 24.57 5.05 23.72
N ARG A 518 24.45 4.33 24.84
CA ARG A 518 23.22 4.24 25.64
C ARG A 518 22.71 5.65 26.01
N GLY A 519 21.50 6.02 25.56
CA GLY A 519 20.83 7.27 25.96
C GLY A 519 20.33 8.17 24.81
N SER A 520 20.78 7.98 23.57
CA SER A 520 20.08 8.49 22.37
C SER A 520 18.94 7.53 21.97
N ASP A 521 17.98 7.99 21.16
CA ASP A 521 16.84 7.15 20.72
C ASP A 521 17.38 5.82 20.12
N PRO A 522 17.18 4.67 20.80
CA PRO A 522 17.98 3.48 20.52
C PRO A 522 17.52 2.82 19.22
N THR A 523 18.48 2.49 18.35
CA THR A 523 18.24 1.64 17.18
C THR A 523 17.69 0.29 17.65
N ARG A 524 16.53 -0.12 17.13
CA ARG A 524 15.95 -1.43 17.40
C ARG A 524 16.65 -2.47 16.53
N VAL A 525 17.23 -3.47 17.19
CA VAL A 525 18.00 -4.53 16.53
C VAL A 525 17.13 -5.77 16.41
N HIS A 526 16.97 -6.30 15.20
CA HIS A 526 16.24 -7.52 14.92
C HIS A 526 17.21 -8.59 14.42
N LEU A 527 17.22 -9.77 15.02
CA LEU A 527 18.09 -10.87 14.59
C LEU A 527 17.31 -11.84 13.71
N LEU A 528 17.73 -11.97 12.46
CA LEU A 528 17.26 -12.95 11.49
C LEU A 528 18.36 -14.01 11.32
N HIS A 529 18.22 -15.14 12.00
CA HIS A 529 19.23 -16.18 12.01
C HIS A 529 19.02 -17.17 10.86
N CYS A 530 20.06 -17.39 10.04
CA CYS A 530 20.10 -18.41 9.00
C CYS A 530 20.65 -19.71 9.58
N GLY A 531 19.77 -20.66 9.91
CA GLY A 531 20.15 -21.95 10.47
C GLY A 531 19.24 -22.39 11.60
N PRO A 532 19.56 -23.52 12.27
CA PRO A 532 18.85 -23.94 13.46
C PRO A 532 18.97 -22.86 14.54
N LEU A 533 17.84 -22.41 15.08
CA LEU A 533 17.83 -21.46 16.20
C LEU A 533 18.34 -22.10 17.52
N ALA A 534 18.81 -23.34 17.48
CA ALA A 534 19.05 -24.15 18.64
C ALA A 534 20.38 -23.75 19.29
N GLY A 535 20.38 -23.50 20.60
CA GLY A 535 21.57 -23.06 21.34
C GLY A 535 21.95 -21.60 21.07
N LEU A 536 21.16 -20.86 20.27
CA LEU A 536 21.43 -19.45 19.99
C LEU A 536 21.37 -18.60 21.26
N ALA A 537 20.42 -18.88 22.15
CA ALA A 537 20.27 -18.18 23.43
C ALA A 537 21.48 -18.34 24.38
N GLU A 538 22.29 -19.38 24.21
CA GLU A 538 23.53 -19.58 24.98
C GLU A 538 24.69 -18.75 24.43
N ARG A 539 24.59 -18.34 23.16
CA ARG A 539 25.65 -17.62 22.42
C ARG A 539 25.34 -16.14 22.25
N VAL A 540 24.08 -15.75 22.42
CA VAL A 540 23.56 -14.41 22.17
C VAL A 540 22.77 -13.94 23.38
N ASP A 541 23.07 -12.73 23.84
CA ASP A 541 22.22 -12.04 24.82
C ASP A 541 20.93 -11.58 24.15
N LEU A 542 19.83 -12.31 24.39
CA LEU A 542 18.52 -12.01 23.82
C LEU A 542 17.93 -10.70 24.33
N CYS A 543 18.44 -10.11 25.42
CA CYS A 543 18.03 -8.79 25.88
C CYS A 543 18.43 -7.67 24.91
N GLU A 544 19.35 -7.93 23.99
CA GLU A 544 19.86 -6.95 23.04
C GLU A 544 19.13 -6.91 21.71
N VAL A 545 18.22 -7.86 21.49
CA VAL A 545 17.44 -7.96 20.26
C VAL A 545 15.96 -7.77 20.57
N GLU A 546 15.29 -7.09 19.65
CA GLU A 546 13.88 -6.77 19.75
C GLU A 546 13.00 -7.92 19.25
N SER A 547 13.46 -8.64 18.23
CA SER A 547 12.86 -9.88 17.76
C SER A 547 13.93 -10.86 17.30
N LEU A 548 13.62 -12.14 17.40
CA LEU A 548 14.38 -13.25 16.86
C LEU A 548 13.52 -13.96 15.81
N ASP A 549 14.11 -14.16 14.64
CA ASP A 549 13.48 -14.85 13.53
C ASP A 549 14.43 -15.87 12.90
N GLY A 550 13.88 -17.00 12.46
CA GLY A 550 14.61 -18.03 11.74
C GLY A 550 14.36 -17.90 10.24
N LEU A 551 15.41 -17.65 9.47
CA LEU A 551 15.35 -17.65 8.01
C LEU A 551 15.86 -18.98 7.47
N THR A 552 15.05 -19.60 6.63
CA THR A 552 15.46 -20.78 5.88
C THR A 552 15.84 -20.36 4.49
N LEU A 553 17.10 -20.61 4.17
CA LEU A 553 17.63 -20.34 2.86
C LEU A 553 17.06 -21.38 1.88
N PRO A 554 16.69 -20.99 0.65
CA PRO A 554 16.26 -21.94 -0.37
C PRO A 554 17.36 -22.97 -0.61
N GLU A 555 17.03 -24.18 -1.06
CA GLU A 555 18.08 -25.10 -1.48
C GLU A 555 18.86 -24.52 -2.66
N PRO A 556 20.18 -24.75 -2.73
CA PRO A 556 20.97 -24.33 -3.88
C PRO A 556 20.41 -24.90 -5.20
N GLY A 557 20.53 -24.14 -6.28
CA GLY A 557 19.92 -24.47 -7.57
C GLY A 557 20.68 -25.59 -8.30
N LYS A 558 20.04 -26.23 -9.30
CA LYS A 558 20.72 -27.26 -10.13
C LYS A 558 21.80 -26.68 -11.07
N ARG A 559 21.98 -25.35 -11.10
CA ARG A 559 22.93 -24.65 -11.99
C ARG A 559 23.64 -23.57 -11.21
N ALA A 560 24.98 -23.66 -11.17
CA ALA A 560 25.80 -22.60 -10.62
C ALA A 560 25.81 -21.37 -11.55
N PHE A 561 25.59 -20.19 -10.97
CA PHE A 561 25.99 -18.94 -11.61
C PHE A 561 27.51 -18.91 -11.73
N ARG A 562 28.03 -18.21 -12.74
CA ARG A 562 29.48 -18.05 -12.91
C ARG A 562 29.88 -16.60 -12.75
N PHE A 563 30.74 -16.32 -11.80
CA PHE A 563 31.40 -15.02 -11.65
C PHE A 563 32.90 -15.21 -11.86
N HIS A 564 33.48 -14.50 -12.84
CA HIS A 564 34.86 -14.71 -13.31
C HIS A 564 35.21 -16.18 -13.63
N GLY A 565 34.23 -16.95 -14.13
CA GLY A 565 34.43 -18.35 -14.54
C GLY A 565 34.27 -19.38 -13.42
N GLU A 566 34.15 -18.94 -12.16
CA GLU A 566 34.02 -19.80 -10.99
C GLU A 566 32.53 -20.07 -10.68
N PRO A 567 32.14 -21.32 -10.40
CA PRO A 567 30.78 -21.65 -10.06
C PRO A 567 30.43 -21.14 -8.67
N PHE A 568 29.26 -20.50 -8.54
CA PHE A 568 28.63 -20.19 -7.27
C PHE A 568 27.16 -20.59 -7.32
N ASP A 569 26.67 -21.19 -6.25
CA ASP A 569 25.35 -21.78 -6.22
C ASP A 569 24.31 -20.79 -5.69
N LEU A 570 23.46 -20.30 -6.60
CA LEU A 570 22.35 -19.45 -6.26
C LEU A 570 21.06 -20.07 -6.80
N PRO A 571 19.99 -20.11 -5.98
CA PRO A 571 18.67 -20.42 -6.49
C PRO A 571 18.23 -19.38 -7.52
N GLU A 572 17.31 -19.75 -8.40
CA GLU A 572 16.73 -18.84 -9.40
C GLU A 572 16.13 -17.59 -8.70
N PRO A 573 16.31 -16.37 -9.25
CA PRO A 573 15.81 -15.13 -8.62
C PRO A 573 14.29 -15.11 -8.32
N ASP A 574 13.53 -15.87 -9.12
CA ASP A 574 12.07 -16.00 -9.02
C ASP A 574 11.61 -17.16 -8.10
N ASP A 575 12.53 -17.83 -7.39
CA ASP A 575 12.17 -18.88 -6.44
C ASP A 575 11.18 -18.33 -5.39
N PRO A 576 10.01 -18.99 -5.19
CA PRO A 576 9.05 -18.58 -4.18
C PRO A 576 9.65 -18.44 -2.77
N ALA A 577 10.66 -19.23 -2.41
CA ALA A 577 11.33 -19.13 -1.12
C ALA A 577 12.10 -17.80 -0.94
N TRP A 578 12.58 -17.19 -2.04
CA TRP A 578 13.16 -15.84 -2.00
C TRP A 578 12.13 -14.77 -1.69
N ARG A 579 10.85 -14.99 -2.03
CA ARG A 579 9.76 -14.07 -1.65
C ARG A 579 9.66 -13.97 -0.13
N GLU A 580 9.67 -15.08 0.59
CA GLU A 580 9.61 -15.07 2.06
C GLU A 580 10.79 -14.31 2.69
N ILE A 581 12.00 -14.50 2.17
CA ILE A 581 13.19 -13.77 2.63
C ILE A 581 13.07 -12.27 2.35
N ARG A 582 12.65 -11.88 1.14
CA ARG A 582 12.45 -10.48 0.78
C ARG A 582 11.41 -9.81 1.66
N GLY A 583 10.29 -10.50 1.94
CA GLY A 583 9.27 -10.03 2.87
C GLY A 583 9.84 -9.80 4.28
N ALA A 584 10.59 -10.78 4.81
CA ALA A 584 11.18 -10.69 6.14
C ALA A 584 12.20 -9.55 6.29
N LEU A 585 12.90 -9.20 5.21
CA LEU A 585 13.87 -8.10 5.16
C LEU A 585 13.26 -6.75 4.74
N ALA A 586 11.99 -6.72 4.34
CA ALA A 586 11.33 -5.51 3.90
C ALA A 586 11.09 -4.57 5.09
N GLY A 587 11.47 -3.30 4.95
CA GLY A 587 11.17 -2.28 5.95
C GLY A 587 12.25 -2.07 7.01
N PHE A 588 13.44 -2.67 6.88
CA PHE A 588 14.60 -2.24 7.65
C PHE A 588 15.23 -0.98 7.06
N ASP A 589 15.69 -0.07 7.90
CA ASP A 589 16.46 1.10 7.46
C ASP A 589 17.90 0.69 7.11
N THR A 590 18.43 -0.30 7.83
CA THR A 590 19.74 -0.89 7.59
C THR A 590 19.67 -2.41 7.80
N ILE A 591 20.29 -3.16 6.91
CA ILE A 591 20.55 -4.59 7.10
C ILE A 591 22.05 -4.83 7.16
N LEU A 592 22.49 -5.64 8.12
CA LEU A 592 23.85 -6.16 8.20
C LEU A 592 23.79 -7.66 7.94
N ILE A 593 24.46 -8.11 6.89
CA ILE A 593 24.43 -9.49 6.40
C ILE A 593 25.81 -10.13 6.60
N GLY A 594 25.82 -11.23 7.36
CA GLY A 594 26.96 -12.12 7.53
C GLY A 594 26.94 -13.35 6.61
N VAL A 595 25.87 -13.49 5.81
CA VAL A 595 25.55 -14.69 5.03
C VAL A 595 25.68 -14.40 3.51
N PRO A 596 26.75 -14.86 2.83
CA PRO A 596 27.00 -14.54 1.42
C PRO A 596 25.88 -14.91 0.46
N ARG A 597 25.13 -15.97 0.79
CA ARG A 597 24.02 -16.47 -0.03
C ARG A 597 22.91 -15.43 -0.25
N LEU A 598 22.80 -14.42 0.62
CA LEU A 598 21.82 -13.33 0.50
C LEU A 598 22.29 -12.15 -0.36
N PHE A 599 23.50 -12.20 -0.92
CA PHE A 599 24.01 -11.09 -1.75
C PHE A 599 23.14 -10.73 -2.95
N PRO A 600 22.48 -11.68 -3.66
CA PRO A 600 21.65 -11.36 -4.81
C PRO A 600 20.49 -10.41 -4.50
N ILE A 601 19.96 -10.43 -3.28
CA ILE A 601 18.82 -9.60 -2.89
C ILE A 601 19.25 -8.23 -2.35
N LEU A 602 20.56 -7.98 -2.15
CA LEU A 602 21.07 -6.70 -1.65
C LEU A 602 20.68 -5.53 -2.56
N ALA A 603 20.78 -5.73 -3.87
CA ALA A 603 20.42 -4.69 -4.84
C ALA A 603 18.93 -4.32 -4.75
N GLU A 604 18.06 -5.31 -4.50
CA GLU A 604 16.62 -5.08 -4.32
C GLU A 604 16.32 -4.34 -3.01
N CYS A 605 16.93 -4.76 -1.89
CA CYS A 605 16.82 -4.06 -0.61
C CYS A 605 17.28 -2.60 -0.75
N ARG A 606 18.42 -2.41 -1.41
CA ARG A 606 19.00 -1.10 -1.66
C ARG A 606 18.11 -0.22 -2.55
N ALA A 607 17.52 -0.78 -3.61
CA ALA A 607 16.59 -0.06 -4.48
C ALA A 607 15.33 0.40 -3.72
N LYS A 608 14.95 -0.29 -2.65
CA LYS A 608 13.87 0.09 -1.73
C LYS A 608 14.30 1.07 -0.62
N GLY A 609 15.53 1.56 -0.66
CA GLY A 609 16.05 2.55 0.29
C GLY A 609 16.68 1.95 1.56
N THR A 610 16.80 0.62 1.66
CA THR A 610 17.49 -0.03 2.78
C THR A 610 18.99 0.07 2.59
N ARG A 611 19.70 0.55 3.61
CA ARG A 611 21.17 0.54 3.62
C ARG A 611 21.69 -0.88 3.80
N THR A 612 22.65 -1.30 2.98
CA THR A 612 23.18 -2.67 2.99
C THR A 612 24.61 -2.70 3.52
N ILE A 613 24.81 -3.46 4.60
CA ILE A 613 26.11 -3.67 5.22
C ILE A 613 26.45 -5.15 5.14
N VAL A 614 27.68 -5.44 4.75
CA VAL A 614 28.21 -6.79 4.77
C VAL A 614 29.17 -6.92 5.95
N TYR A 615 29.03 -7.97 6.75
CA TYR A 615 29.98 -8.31 7.80
C TYR A 615 30.71 -9.59 7.42
N ARG A 616 32.04 -9.53 7.35
CA ARG A 616 32.91 -10.67 7.06
C ARG A 616 33.71 -11.04 8.32
N PRO A 617 33.48 -12.22 8.92
CA PRO A 617 34.19 -12.65 10.12
C PRO A 617 35.68 -12.94 9.84
N GLU A 618 36.52 -12.93 10.89
CA GLU A 618 37.96 -13.17 10.80
C GLU A 618 38.31 -14.56 10.25
N GLY A 619 37.56 -15.60 10.64
CA GLY A 619 37.68 -16.97 10.11
C GLY A 619 37.44 -17.08 8.61
N GLY A 620 36.93 -16.01 7.99
CA GLY A 620 36.71 -15.88 6.56
C GLY A 620 35.52 -16.69 6.05
N TRP A 621 35.16 -16.41 4.80
CA TRP A 621 34.33 -17.31 4.01
C TRP A 621 35.24 -18.13 3.09
N PRO A 622 34.75 -19.25 2.53
CA PRO A 622 35.41 -19.88 1.39
C PRO A 622 35.90 -18.87 0.34
N ASP A 623 37.01 -19.16 -0.34
CA ASP A 623 37.63 -18.21 -1.28
C ASP A 623 36.67 -17.72 -2.38
N HIS A 624 35.70 -18.55 -2.79
CA HIS A 624 34.68 -18.16 -3.76
C HIS A 624 33.74 -17.07 -3.22
N ASP A 625 33.37 -17.11 -1.94
CA ASP A 625 32.48 -16.13 -1.30
C ASP A 625 33.15 -14.77 -1.12
N THR A 626 34.47 -14.74 -0.91
CA THR A 626 35.21 -13.48 -0.84
C THR A 626 35.14 -12.73 -2.18
N ARG A 627 35.04 -13.43 -3.32
CA ARG A 627 34.85 -12.81 -4.64
C ARG A 627 33.43 -12.28 -4.84
N LEU A 628 32.43 -12.83 -4.16
CA LEU A 628 31.05 -12.31 -4.21
C LEU A 628 30.96 -10.91 -3.62
N VAL A 629 31.77 -10.60 -2.62
CA VAL A 629 31.85 -9.23 -2.07
C VAL A 629 32.21 -8.23 -3.17
N LEU A 630 33.13 -8.61 -4.06
CA LEU A 630 33.50 -7.78 -5.22
C LEU A 630 32.36 -7.72 -6.26
N ALA A 631 31.71 -8.85 -6.54
CA ALA A 631 30.59 -8.93 -7.49
C ALA A 631 29.41 -8.01 -7.11
N PHE A 632 29.13 -7.93 -5.81
CA PHE A 632 28.02 -7.17 -5.24
C PHE A 632 28.46 -5.86 -4.56
N GLU A 633 29.63 -5.33 -4.93
CA GLU A 633 30.15 -4.05 -4.42
C GLU A 633 29.16 -2.91 -4.64
N HIS A 634 28.55 -2.84 -5.83
CA HIS A 634 27.55 -1.83 -6.19
C HIS A 634 26.29 -1.88 -5.30
N ALA A 635 25.99 -3.06 -4.77
CA ALA A 635 24.85 -3.32 -3.90
C ALA A 635 25.22 -3.28 -2.40
N THR A 636 26.49 -3.02 -2.07
CA THR A 636 27.02 -2.97 -0.69
C THR A 636 27.41 -1.54 -0.35
N ASP A 637 26.72 -0.92 0.61
CA ASP A 637 27.06 0.44 1.07
C ASP A 637 28.27 0.45 2.00
N ALA A 638 28.48 -0.60 2.80
CA ALA A 638 29.66 -0.77 3.63
C ALA A 638 30.02 -2.24 3.87
N LEU A 639 31.32 -2.51 4.01
CA LEU A 639 31.87 -3.81 4.38
C LEU A 639 32.64 -3.69 5.70
N ILE A 640 32.27 -4.50 6.68
CA ILE A 640 32.94 -4.58 7.97
C ILE A 640 33.79 -5.85 8.00
N VAL A 641 35.08 -5.67 8.32
CA VAL A 641 36.07 -6.75 8.43
C VAL A 641 36.82 -6.62 9.76
N GLU A 642 37.38 -7.70 10.28
CA GLU A 642 38.00 -7.68 11.62
C GLU A 642 39.47 -7.24 11.65
N SER A 643 40.18 -7.27 10.52
CA SER A 643 41.60 -6.93 10.45
C SER A 643 41.97 -6.05 9.26
N GLU A 644 43.01 -5.23 9.45
CA GLU A 644 43.55 -4.35 8.40
C GLU A 644 44.14 -5.14 7.23
N ASP A 645 44.67 -6.33 7.48
CA ASP A 645 45.19 -7.22 6.43
C ASP A 645 44.08 -7.63 5.45
N ILE A 646 42.92 -8.05 5.96
CA ILE A 646 41.75 -8.37 5.13
C ILE A 646 41.32 -7.15 4.32
N ALA A 647 41.27 -5.97 4.96
CA ALA A 647 40.89 -4.73 4.30
C ALA A 647 41.85 -4.37 3.16
N ALA A 648 43.16 -4.47 3.38
CA ALA A 648 44.19 -4.18 2.39
C ALA A 648 44.12 -5.15 1.20
N ARG A 649 43.90 -6.45 1.45
CA ARG A 649 43.75 -7.46 0.41
C ARG A 649 42.53 -7.22 -0.48
N LEU A 650 41.37 -6.91 0.11
CA LEU A 650 40.16 -6.61 -0.65
C LEU A 650 40.31 -5.31 -1.45
N ALA A 651 40.96 -4.29 -0.88
CA ALA A 651 41.27 -3.06 -1.60
C ALA A 651 42.20 -3.30 -2.79
N ALA A 652 43.23 -4.14 -2.62
CA ALA A 652 44.12 -4.54 -3.71
C ALA A 652 43.41 -5.33 -4.82
N GLN A 653 42.31 -6.02 -4.49
CA GLN A 653 41.44 -6.72 -5.45
C GLN A 653 40.37 -5.80 -6.10
N GLY A 654 40.35 -4.52 -5.74
CA GLY A 654 39.47 -3.52 -6.35
C GLY A 654 38.23 -3.14 -5.55
N PHE A 655 38.04 -3.68 -4.33
CA PHE A 655 36.96 -3.18 -3.46
C PHE A 655 37.29 -1.77 -2.95
N PRO A 656 36.38 -0.78 -3.03
CA PRO A 656 36.68 0.58 -2.59
C PRO A 656 37.06 0.63 -1.11
N ARG A 657 38.28 1.10 -0.79
CA ARG A 657 38.76 1.23 0.61
C ARG A 657 37.84 2.10 1.46
N SER A 658 37.20 3.11 0.84
CA SER A 658 36.22 4.00 1.48
C SER A 658 34.96 3.29 1.98
N LYS A 659 34.65 2.10 1.45
CA LYS A 659 33.52 1.28 1.91
C LYS A 659 33.91 0.28 2.99
N ILE A 660 35.21 0.10 3.30
CA ILE A 660 35.69 -0.90 4.27
C ILE A 660 35.92 -0.28 5.65
N ALA A 661 35.31 -0.85 6.69
CA ALA A 661 35.51 -0.44 8.08
C ALA A 661 35.99 -1.57 8.99
N LEU A 662 36.69 -1.18 10.06
CA LEU A 662 37.10 -2.06 11.15
C LEU A 662 36.23 -1.81 12.39
N PRO A 663 35.75 -2.85 13.11
CA PRO A 663 34.91 -2.71 14.30
C PRO A 663 35.46 -1.76 15.37
N ARG A 664 36.79 -1.74 15.54
CA ARG A 664 37.49 -0.92 16.55
C ARG A 664 37.76 0.52 16.10
N GLY A 665 37.61 0.83 14.81
CA GLY A 665 37.97 2.13 14.20
C GLY A 665 36.84 3.16 14.16
N GLY A 666 35.73 2.91 14.86
CA GLY A 666 34.54 3.74 14.82
C GLY A 666 33.66 3.38 13.62
N VAL A 667 32.81 2.36 13.79
CA VAL A 667 31.78 2.01 12.79
C VAL A 667 30.86 3.21 12.51
N ALA A 668 30.72 4.12 13.48
CA ALA A 668 30.04 5.41 13.37
C ALA A 668 30.56 6.31 12.22
N VAL A 669 31.83 6.19 11.79
CA VAL A 669 32.38 7.00 10.69
C VAL A 669 31.73 6.68 9.34
N LEU A 670 31.17 5.47 9.18
CA LEU A 670 30.36 5.11 8.01
C LEU A 670 28.95 5.74 8.05
N PHE A 671 28.53 6.34 9.17
CA PHE A 671 27.19 6.90 9.37
C PHE A 671 27.33 8.40 9.66
N PRO A 672 27.42 9.27 8.64
CA PRO A 672 27.19 10.68 8.88
C PRO A 672 25.78 10.82 9.48
N ASP A 673 25.66 11.61 10.56
CA ASP A 673 24.39 11.87 11.23
C ASP A 673 23.34 12.34 10.22
N THR A 674 22.41 11.47 9.86
CA THR A 674 21.26 11.78 9.00
C THR A 674 20.18 12.58 9.74
N ALA A 675 20.48 13.09 10.94
CA ALA A 675 19.63 14.04 11.66
C ALA A 675 19.34 15.31 10.83
N GLY A 676 20.15 15.61 9.81
CA GLY A 676 19.91 16.70 8.85
C GLY A 676 18.97 16.38 7.68
N GLU A 677 18.62 15.12 7.43
CA GLU A 677 17.81 14.71 6.25
C GLU A 677 16.38 14.29 6.61
N ALA A 678 16.14 13.79 7.82
CA ALA A 678 14.80 13.44 8.30
C ALA A 678 13.85 14.65 8.44
N GLY A 679 14.39 15.88 8.40
CA GLY A 679 13.63 17.14 8.41
C GLY A 679 13.51 17.85 7.06
N ARG A 680 14.11 17.32 5.97
CA ARG A 680 13.89 17.89 4.63
C ARG A 680 12.57 17.36 4.09
N THR A 681 11.49 18.04 4.45
CA THR A 681 10.48 18.34 3.42
C THR A 681 11.27 18.84 2.21
N VAL A 682 11.21 18.10 1.10
CA VAL A 682 11.73 18.58 -0.18
C VAL A 682 10.94 19.85 -0.48
N ARG A 683 11.48 21.01 -0.09
CA ARG A 683 11.11 22.24 -0.78
C ARG A 683 11.49 21.98 -2.24
N PRO A 684 10.55 22.13 -3.18
CA PRO A 684 10.86 21.94 -4.58
C PRO A 684 12.09 22.78 -4.89
N GLY A 685 13.15 22.14 -5.40
CA GLY A 685 14.30 22.87 -5.90
C GLY A 685 13.81 23.92 -6.90
N PRO A 686 14.51 25.07 -7.05
CA PRO A 686 14.18 26.01 -8.09
C PRO A 686 14.11 25.26 -9.43
N PRO A 687 13.13 25.59 -10.29
CA PRO A 687 12.89 24.86 -11.52
C PRO A 687 14.20 24.72 -12.31
N ILE A 688 14.45 23.51 -12.81
CA ILE A 688 15.52 23.25 -13.78
C ILE A 688 15.33 24.27 -14.91
N PRO A 689 16.33 25.11 -15.23
CA PRO A 689 16.20 26.06 -16.32
C PRO A 689 15.87 25.28 -17.58
N GLN A 690 14.76 25.66 -18.22
CA GLN A 690 14.40 25.09 -19.52
C GLN A 690 15.57 25.32 -20.48
N PRO A 691 15.93 24.34 -21.32
CA PRO A 691 16.91 24.58 -22.36
C PRO A 691 16.41 25.76 -23.20
N GLU A 692 17.20 26.83 -23.23
CA GLU A 692 16.96 27.96 -24.10
C GLU A 692 16.85 27.43 -25.53
N ALA A 693 15.73 27.76 -26.19
CA ALA A 693 15.60 27.53 -27.61
C ALA A 693 16.65 28.39 -28.31
N ASP A 694 17.64 27.76 -28.94
CA ASP A 694 18.48 28.42 -29.93
C ASP A 694 17.56 29.05 -30.99
N GLN A 695 17.92 30.28 -31.40
CA GLN A 695 17.10 31.16 -32.25
C GLN A 695 16.88 30.65 -33.68
N ASP A 696 17.28 29.44 -34.02
CA ASP A 696 17.03 28.80 -35.31
C ASP A 696 16.36 27.44 -35.10
N GLY A 697 15.03 27.40 -35.23
CA GLY A 697 14.18 26.23 -34.95
C GLY A 697 14.46 24.98 -35.80
N GLN A 698 15.55 24.26 -35.52
CA GLN A 698 15.84 22.93 -36.06
C GLN A 698 16.07 21.93 -34.91
N LEU A 699 15.15 20.94 -34.82
CA LEU A 699 15.36 19.74 -34.02
C LEU A 699 16.47 18.87 -34.66
N PRO A 700 17.39 18.29 -33.87
CA PRO A 700 18.42 17.41 -34.41
C PRO A 700 17.79 16.12 -34.97
N THR A 701 17.99 15.90 -36.25
CA THR A 701 17.63 14.68 -36.98
C THR A 701 18.57 13.53 -36.60
N ILE A 702 18.04 12.53 -35.90
CA ILE A 702 18.74 11.26 -35.66
C ILE A 702 18.70 10.43 -36.97
N PRO A 703 19.84 10.01 -37.55
CA PRO A 703 19.85 9.23 -38.78
C PRO A 703 19.18 7.87 -38.61
N ARG A 704 18.27 7.57 -39.54
CA ARG A 704 17.47 6.35 -39.61
C ARG A 704 18.25 5.28 -40.39
N ALA A 705 19.17 4.57 -39.73
CA ALA A 705 19.78 3.37 -40.28
C ALA A 705 20.12 2.36 -39.16
N GLU A 706 19.95 1.08 -39.46
CA GLU A 706 20.28 -0.10 -38.63
C GLU A 706 19.27 -0.52 -37.56
N ARG A 707 18.01 -0.73 -37.98
CA ARG A 707 17.26 -1.90 -37.50
C ARG A 707 17.33 -2.94 -38.60
N HIS A 708 18.08 -4.03 -38.39
CA HIS A 708 17.91 -5.39 -38.90
C HIS A 708 19.24 -6.14 -38.73
N ARG A 709 19.45 -6.81 -37.59
CA ARG A 709 20.10 -8.14 -37.54
C ARG A 709 20.16 -8.72 -36.12
N LYS A 710 19.78 -10.00 -36.05
CA LYS A 710 20.08 -11.02 -35.03
C LYS A 710 19.17 -11.08 -33.79
N ILE A 711 17.98 -11.62 -34.02
CA ILE A 711 17.45 -12.72 -33.19
C ILE A 711 18.00 -14.00 -33.80
N GLN A 712 18.90 -14.69 -33.10
CA GLN A 712 19.25 -16.12 -33.19
C GLN A 712 20.55 -16.34 -32.39
N THR A 713 20.44 -16.64 -31.10
CA THR A 713 20.88 -17.89 -30.44
C THR A 713 20.50 -17.84 -28.97
#